data_AF-A0A6G2DX27-F1
#
_entry.id   AF-A0A6G2DX27-F1
#
_cell.length_a   1.000
_cell.length_b   1.000
_cell.length_c   1.000
_cell.angle_alpha   90.00
_cell.angle_beta   90.00
_cell.angle_gamma   90.00
#
_symmetry.space_group_name_H-M   'P 1'
#
loop_
_entity.id
_entity.type
_entity.pdbx_description
1 polymer ?
#
loop_
_entity_poly.entity_id
_entity_poly.type
_entity_poly.pdbx_seq_one_letter_code
_entity_poly.pdbx_strand_id
1 'polypeptide(L)'
;MLYLLNKDVRTVRWNGEPLHEATSAIVKEIMNGDFTLTVKYPISDSGIYQLIQEDMLIKAPTPVLGAQLFRIKKPVEYNDHLEITAYHISDDVMQRSITPVSVTSQSCGMALSRMVQNTKTALGDFSFNSDIQDRRTFNTTETETLYSILLDGKHSIVGTWEGELVRDNFAITVKKSRGENRGVVITTHKNLKNYQRTKNSQNVVTRIHAKSTFKPEGAEKETTIRVTVDSPLINSYPYINEKEYENNNAKTVEELQKWAQSKFSNEGIDKVSDAIKIEAYELDGQVVHMGDTVNLKSWKHNVDAFKKAIAYEFDALKEEYISLTFDDKAGIGGSRASGGLSSAADAILGVTESAQEIALEKALQNADLDFDHKAGLLRQEISDDIELAKAKAEEVKRELSDTINQRFNSFDNGPLKETKRKAEEALRQAGASSSLAQEAKRIGLDSVARLEAFKSQTTSAQTALSGDLDVLKRTIANDIRPKQAQAEAEIAKQVEVLSRTKNELAGVKSAQATYEETTTRRLSELTNLANGKASKSELTQTAEELASRIASVQASGRNLFLNSLFKQDISKTGIWTTSTYTATIDSESKYLGHKALKIIGLNPSGRDGGNPKVTYPALGQFGKVIPGSTTNQDVTISFYAKANKNGIMLRSRLGNIGYKTGNVTLSTEIKRYVVHIPKGWTNESKQTTNEWLFNFNQEGTVWIWMPKFEISDVDTSYSEAPEDIEGQISTVESTFKQRANSLEAGVNRLTEGLRTKADISALNVTAENIRQYVKSLE
;
A
#
# COMPACT_ATOMS: atom_id res chain seq x y z
N MET A 1 7.98 -30.70 21.60
CA MET A 1 8.53 -32.06 21.29
C MET A 1 8.80 -32.17 19.79
N LEU A 2 9.88 -32.84 19.38
CA LEU A 2 10.30 -32.98 17.97
C LEU A 2 9.83 -34.32 17.36
N TYR A 3 9.53 -34.31 16.06
CA TYR A 3 9.16 -35.53 15.32
C TYR A 3 9.95 -35.68 14.03
N LEU A 4 10.49 -36.87 13.81
CA LEU A 4 11.14 -37.28 12.58
C LEU A 4 10.10 -37.82 11.59
N LEU A 5 10.13 -37.31 10.37
CA LEU A 5 9.17 -37.58 9.32
C LEU A 5 9.89 -38.07 8.08
N ASN A 6 9.20 -38.92 7.32
CA ASN A 6 9.68 -39.36 6.02
C ASN A 6 9.84 -38.19 5.05
N LYS A 7 10.76 -38.33 4.10
CA LYS A 7 11.11 -37.30 3.10
C LYS A 7 9.91 -36.78 2.28
N ASP A 8 8.89 -37.61 2.08
CA ASP A 8 7.74 -37.34 1.20
C ASP A 8 6.51 -36.77 1.95
N VAL A 9 6.61 -36.53 3.26
CA VAL A 9 5.49 -36.01 4.05
C VAL A 9 5.15 -34.58 3.61
N ARG A 10 3.88 -34.37 3.24
CA ARG A 10 3.36 -33.09 2.76
C ARG A 10 2.34 -32.43 3.68
N THR A 11 2.03 -33.04 4.82
CA THR A 11 1.04 -32.52 5.76
C THR A 11 1.59 -32.56 7.19
N VAL A 12 1.38 -31.47 7.92
CA VAL A 12 1.90 -31.27 9.29
C VAL A 12 1.10 -32.07 10.33
N ARG A 13 -0.03 -32.69 9.94
CA ARG A 13 -0.94 -33.42 10.84
C ARG A 13 -0.40 -34.73 11.37
N TRP A 14 0.53 -35.37 10.66
CA TRP A 14 1.07 -36.65 11.09
C TRP A 14 2.29 -36.43 11.97
N ASN A 15 2.23 -36.94 13.20
CA ASN A 15 3.42 -37.07 14.03
C ASN A 15 4.14 -38.36 13.61
N GLY A 16 5.41 -38.22 13.25
CA GLY A 16 6.27 -39.36 12.95
C GLY A 16 6.98 -39.86 14.20
N GLU A 17 8.21 -40.37 14.03
CA GLU A 17 8.97 -40.93 15.14
C GLU A 17 9.41 -39.83 16.12
N PRO A 18 9.02 -39.89 17.42
CA PRO A 18 9.36 -38.84 18.37
C PRO A 18 10.86 -38.84 18.70
N LEU A 19 11.52 -37.71 18.47
CA LEU A 19 12.93 -37.50 18.79
C LEU A 19 13.09 -37.08 20.26
N HIS A 20 12.63 -37.94 21.17
CA HIS A 20 12.53 -37.65 22.61
C HIS A 20 13.89 -37.57 23.33
N GLU A 21 14.93 -38.16 22.77
CA GLU A 21 16.29 -38.12 23.34
C GLU A 21 17.10 -36.90 22.89
N ALA A 22 16.54 -36.02 22.04
CA ALA A 22 17.23 -34.83 21.58
C ALA A 22 17.70 -33.97 22.78
N THR A 23 19.00 -33.66 22.82
CA THR A 23 19.61 -32.90 23.92
C THR A 23 19.53 -31.39 23.68
N SER A 24 19.44 -30.97 22.42
CA SER A 24 19.29 -29.58 22.03
C SER A 24 18.57 -29.48 20.69
N ALA A 25 17.71 -28.47 20.55
CA ALA A 25 17.08 -28.11 19.28
C ALA A 25 16.95 -26.60 19.19
N ILE A 26 17.78 -25.97 18.36
CA ILE A 26 17.84 -24.52 18.22
C ILE A 26 17.32 -24.13 16.85
N VAL A 27 16.19 -23.42 16.85
CA VAL A 27 15.63 -22.79 15.66
C VAL A 27 16.18 -21.39 15.54
N LYS A 28 16.65 -21.04 14.34
CA LYS A 28 17.16 -19.71 14.01
C LYS A 28 16.47 -19.18 12.76
N GLU A 29 15.81 -18.04 12.89
CA GLU A 29 15.16 -17.34 11.78
C GLU A 29 15.73 -15.91 11.67
N ILE A 30 16.10 -15.52 10.46
CA ILE A 30 16.55 -14.18 10.09
C ILE A 30 15.56 -13.58 9.09
N MET A 31 15.17 -12.32 9.30
CA MET A 31 14.19 -11.62 8.47
C MET A 31 14.71 -11.50 7.04
N ASN A 32 13.92 -11.99 6.09
CA ASN A 32 14.28 -12.09 4.68
C ASN A 32 15.61 -12.83 4.43
N GLY A 33 16.03 -13.70 5.37
CA GLY A 33 17.30 -14.43 5.33
C GLY A 33 17.09 -15.91 5.67
N ASP A 34 18.02 -16.52 6.39
CA ASP A 34 17.99 -17.96 6.66
C ASP A 34 16.90 -18.37 7.68
N PHE A 35 16.36 -19.57 7.51
CA PHE A 35 15.49 -20.22 8.50
C PHE A 35 15.95 -21.66 8.70
N THR A 36 16.59 -21.93 9.83
CA THR A 36 17.35 -23.16 10.07
C THR A 36 17.03 -23.77 11.43
N LEU A 37 17.22 -25.07 11.55
CA LEU A 37 17.12 -25.85 12.76
C LEU A 37 18.43 -26.63 12.96
N THR A 38 19.03 -26.50 14.13
CA THR A 38 20.18 -27.30 14.55
C THR A 38 19.77 -28.20 15.70
N VAL A 39 19.92 -29.52 15.55
CA VAL A 39 19.57 -30.51 16.58
C VAL A 39 20.81 -31.28 16.99
N LYS A 40 20.99 -31.48 18.29
CA LYS A 40 21.96 -32.44 18.84
C LYS A 40 21.21 -33.63 19.39
N TYR A 41 21.50 -34.81 18.84
CA TYR A 41 20.83 -36.06 19.19
C TYR A 41 21.86 -37.08 19.69
N PRO A 42 21.71 -37.68 20.87
CA PRO A 42 22.70 -38.61 21.41
C PRO A 42 22.75 -39.91 20.61
N ILE A 43 23.93 -40.53 20.54
CA ILE A 43 24.07 -41.90 20.06
C ILE A 43 23.77 -42.81 21.25
N SER A 44 22.64 -43.51 21.18
CA SER A 44 22.12 -44.31 22.29
C SER A 44 21.72 -45.72 21.84
N ASP A 45 21.52 -46.60 22.81
CA ASP A 45 21.11 -47.99 22.58
C ASP A 45 19.68 -48.11 22.01
N SER A 46 18.91 -47.02 21.93
CA SER A 46 17.57 -47.04 21.32
C SER A 46 17.60 -47.17 19.80
N GLY A 47 18.73 -46.86 19.16
CA GLY A 47 18.92 -46.98 17.71
C GLY A 47 18.18 -45.93 16.88
N ILE A 48 17.45 -45.00 17.50
CA ILE A 48 16.65 -43.98 16.79
C ILE A 48 17.55 -43.05 15.95
N TYR A 49 18.77 -42.76 16.42
CA TYR A 49 19.73 -41.96 15.66
C TYR A 49 20.07 -42.56 14.28
N GLN A 50 20.00 -43.89 14.13
CA GLN A 50 20.27 -44.58 12.86
C GLN A 50 19.14 -44.39 11.84
N LEU A 51 17.94 -44.05 12.31
CA LEU A 51 16.83 -43.73 11.45
C LEU A 51 17.03 -42.38 10.79
N ILE A 52 17.76 -41.45 11.42
CA ILE A 52 17.97 -40.08 10.95
C ILE A 52 18.88 -40.09 9.71
N GLN A 53 18.35 -39.62 8.59
CA GLN A 53 19.00 -39.64 7.28
C GLN A 53 18.86 -38.28 6.60
N GLU A 54 19.71 -38.07 5.61
CA GLU A 54 19.64 -36.91 4.71
C GLU A 54 18.27 -36.83 4.01
N ASP A 55 17.81 -35.61 3.76
CA ASP A 55 16.53 -35.25 3.12
C ASP A 55 15.24 -35.67 3.84
N MET A 56 15.33 -36.33 4.99
CA MET A 56 14.19 -36.50 5.88
C MET A 56 13.77 -35.18 6.54
N LEU A 57 12.57 -35.19 7.12
CA LEU A 57 11.94 -34.00 7.68
C LEU A 57 11.92 -34.06 9.21
N ILE A 58 12.14 -32.92 9.86
CA ILE A 58 11.94 -32.73 11.29
C ILE A 58 10.83 -31.70 11.47
N LYS A 59 9.78 -32.09 12.18
CA LYS A 59 8.74 -31.17 12.66
C LYS A 59 9.20 -30.60 14.00
N ALA A 60 9.39 -29.29 14.06
CA ALA A 60 9.84 -28.57 15.25
C ALA A 60 8.91 -27.40 15.58
N PRO A 61 8.60 -27.13 16.86
CA PRO A 61 7.87 -25.94 17.26
C PRO A 61 8.71 -24.68 17.01
N THR A 62 8.04 -23.63 16.56
CA THR A 62 8.61 -22.30 16.33
C THR A 62 7.70 -21.22 16.93
N PRO A 63 8.25 -20.04 17.25
CA PRO A 63 7.45 -18.96 17.82
C PRO A 63 6.40 -18.44 16.85
N VAL A 64 5.18 -18.15 17.35
CA VAL A 64 4.03 -17.57 16.62
C VAL A 64 3.43 -18.48 15.54
N LEU A 65 4.25 -19.12 14.70
CA LEU A 65 3.83 -19.95 13.58
C LEU A 65 3.59 -21.43 13.97
N GLY A 66 3.86 -21.80 15.22
CA GLY A 66 3.66 -23.16 15.71
C GLY A 66 4.63 -24.16 15.08
N ALA A 67 4.17 -25.38 14.77
CA ALA A 67 5.03 -26.43 14.26
C ALA A 67 5.39 -26.22 12.77
N GLN A 68 6.69 -26.22 12.47
CA GLN A 68 7.25 -26.01 11.14
C GLN A 68 8.10 -27.21 10.70
N LEU A 69 8.15 -27.44 9.38
CA LEU A 69 8.92 -28.51 8.77
C LEU A 69 10.33 -28.05 8.36
N PHE A 70 11.33 -28.83 8.75
CA PHE A 70 12.74 -28.62 8.39
C PHE A 70 13.32 -29.85 7.71
N ARG A 71 13.96 -29.68 6.56
CA ARG A 71 14.62 -30.76 5.84
C ARG A 71 16.07 -30.91 6.25
N ILE A 72 16.44 -32.11 6.67
CA ILE A 72 17.80 -32.47 7.06
C ILE A 72 18.69 -32.40 5.82
N LYS A 73 19.74 -31.58 5.89
CA LYS A 73 20.73 -31.46 4.81
C LYS A 73 22.10 -32.00 5.21
N LYS A 74 22.44 -31.89 6.50
CA LYS A 74 23.76 -32.28 6.98
C LYS A 74 23.69 -32.91 8.37
N PRO A 75 23.57 -34.23 8.47
CA PRO A 75 23.86 -34.98 9.69
C PRO A 75 25.38 -35.20 9.81
N VAL A 76 25.97 -34.83 10.94
CA VAL A 76 27.39 -35.04 11.26
C VAL A 76 27.47 -35.92 12.51
N GLU A 77 28.06 -37.10 12.36
CA GLU A 77 28.22 -38.05 13.46
C GLU A 77 29.53 -37.77 14.22
N TYR A 78 29.41 -37.63 15.54
CA TYR A 78 30.52 -37.56 16.48
C TYR A 78 30.54 -38.80 17.38
N ASN A 79 31.49 -38.87 18.31
CA ASN A 79 31.70 -40.05 19.15
C ASN A 79 30.49 -40.40 20.04
N ASP A 80 29.72 -39.39 20.48
CA ASP A 80 28.64 -39.53 21.47
C ASP A 80 27.31 -38.91 21.02
N HIS A 81 27.28 -38.20 19.89
CA HIS A 81 26.09 -37.53 19.39
C HIS A 81 26.13 -37.31 17.87
N LEU A 82 24.94 -37.14 17.29
CA LEU A 82 24.68 -36.68 15.94
C LEU A 82 24.30 -35.20 15.97
N GLU A 83 25.00 -34.38 15.18
CA GLU A 83 24.67 -32.97 14.97
C GLU A 83 23.98 -32.79 13.62
N ILE A 84 22.73 -32.35 13.65
CA ILE A 84 21.86 -32.29 12.48
C ILE A 84 21.63 -30.84 12.14
N THR A 85 22.01 -30.45 10.92
CA THR A 85 21.63 -29.16 10.33
C THR A 85 20.50 -29.38 9.33
N ALA A 86 19.36 -28.73 9.62
CA ALA A 86 18.18 -28.77 8.78
C ALA A 86 17.75 -27.35 8.37
N TYR A 87 17.23 -27.23 7.15
CA TYR A 87 16.75 -25.97 6.56
C TYR A 87 15.23 -25.99 6.48
N HIS A 88 14.59 -24.84 6.58
CA HIS A 88 13.13 -24.76 6.46
C HIS A 88 12.67 -25.34 5.12
N ILE A 89 11.50 -25.99 5.10
CA ILE A 89 10.95 -26.67 3.91
C ILE A 89 10.90 -25.78 2.67
N SER A 90 10.73 -24.45 2.84
CA SER A 90 10.77 -23.46 1.75
C SER A 90 12.05 -23.50 0.91
N ASP A 91 13.19 -23.89 1.48
CA ASP A 91 14.47 -23.92 0.76
C ASP A 91 14.50 -24.97 -0.37
N ASP A 92 13.61 -25.97 -0.33
CA ASP A 92 13.47 -26.97 -1.41
C ASP A 92 13.08 -26.36 -2.76
N VAL A 93 12.40 -25.21 -2.75
CA VAL A 93 11.97 -24.50 -3.97
C VAL A 93 12.81 -23.28 -4.31
N MET A 94 13.66 -22.80 -3.39
CA MET A 94 14.44 -21.57 -3.58
C MET A 94 15.45 -21.64 -4.73
N GLN A 95 15.90 -22.84 -5.12
CA GLN A 95 16.84 -23.02 -6.24
C GLN A 95 16.14 -23.20 -7.60
N ARG A 96 14.81 -23.16 -7.67
CA ARG A 96 14.07 -23.34 -8.92
C ARG A 96 14.37 -22.21 -9.91
N SER A 97 14.61 -22.56 -11.17
CA SER A 97 14.85 -21.56 -12.21
C SER A 97 13.56 -20.89 -12.66
N ILE A 98 13.62 -19.58 -12.85
CA ILE A 98 12.51 -18.74 -13.26
C ILE A 98 12.88 -18.02 -14.56
N THR A 99 12.03 -18.13 -15.57
CA THR A 99 12.19 -17.38 -16.81
C THR A 99 11.94 -15.88 -16.58
N PRO A 100 12.55 -14.98 -17.37
CA PRO A 100 12.42 -13.54 -17.21
C PRO A 100 10.98 -13.09 -16.91
N VAL A 101 10.79 -12.48 -15.75
CA VAL A 101 9.53 -11.93 -15.26
C VAL A 101 9.51 -10.43 -15.55
N SER A 102 8.42 -9.96 -16.14
CA SER A 102 8.13 -8.54 -16.29
C SER A 102 6.77 -8.19 -15.68
N VAL A 103 6.79 -7.24 -14.77
CA VAL A 103 5.63 -6.77 -14.01
C VAL A 103 5.65 -5.25 -14.00
N THR A 104 4.61 -4.63 -14.56
CA THR A 104 4.53 -3.16 -14.70
C THR A 104 3.36 -2.62 -13.90
N SER A 105 3.64 -1.77 -12.90
CA SER A 105 2.63 -1.13 -12.04
C SER A 105 1.62 -2.13 -11.45
N GLN A 106 2.10 -3.19 -10.80
CA GLN A 106 1.22 -4.19 -10.14
C GLN A 106 1.53 -4.29 -8.65
N SER A 107 0.61 -4.92 -7.90
CA SER A 107 0.81 -5.21 -6.48
C SER A 107 1.83 -6.33 -6.27
N CYS A 108 2.34 -6.47 -5.05
CA CYS A 108 3.30 -7.52 -4.72
C CYS A 108 2.71 -8.92 -4.94
N GLY A 109 1.44 -9.14 -4.58
CA GLY A 109 0.76 -10.42 -4.81
C GLY A 109 0.66 -10.81 -6.29
N MET A 110 0.44 -9.82 -7.18
CA MET A 110 0.48 -10.07 -8.62
C MET A 110 1.88 -10.37 -9.13
N ALA A 111 2.91 -9.68 -8.60
CA ALA A 111 4.30 -9.95 -8.94
C ALA A 111 4.73 -11.38 -8.53
N LEU A 112 4.35 -11.81 -7.32
CA LEU A 112 4.56 -13.18 -6.83
C LEU A 112 3.82 -14.20 -7.70
N SER A 113 2.57 -13.91 -8.09
CA SER A 113 1.81 -14.79 -8.98
C SER A 113 2.48 -14.96 -10.35
N ARG A 114 3.00 -13.86 -10.93
CA ARG A 114 3.78 -13.91 -12.18
C ARG A 114 5.09 -14.66 -12.03
N MET A 115 5.78 -14.47 -10.91
CA MET A 115 7.00 -15.23 -10.59
C MET A 115 6.71 -16.74 -10.57
N VAL A 116 5.65 -17.18 -9.87
CA VAL A 116 5.24 -18.58 -9.82
C VAL A 116 4.90 -19.12 -11.21
N GLN A 117 4.23 -18.32 -12.06
CA GLN A 117 3.91 -18.71 -13.44
C GLN A 117 5.14 -18.94 -14.32
N ASN A 118 6.18 -18.16 -14.10
CA ASN A 118 7.43 -18.19 -14.87
C ASN A 118 8.42 -19.24 -14.36
N THR A 119 8.04 -20.06 -13.38
CA THR A 119 8.89 -21.17 -12.93
C THR A 119 8.98 -22.24 -14.00
N LYS A 120 10.19 -22.71 -14.30
CA LYS A 120 10.39 -23.79 -15.29
C LYS A 120 9.84 -25.14 -14.84
N THR A 121 9.71 -25.33 -13.52
CA THR A 121 9.19 -26.55 -12.92
C THR A 121 8.15 -26.15 -11.89
N ALA A 122 7.05 -26.91 -11.83
CA ALA A 122 5.99 -26.68 -10.86
C ALA A 122 6.54 -26.62 -9.43
N LEU A 123 6.08 -25.63 -8.66
CA LEU A 123 6.48 -25.42 -7.28
C LEU A 123 5.80 -26.38 -6.29
N GLY A 124 5.00 -27.34 -6.74
CA GLY A 124 4.31 -28.28 -5.86
C GLY A 124 3.22 -27.61 -5.02
N ASP A 125 3.21 -27.89 -3.72
CA ASP A 125 2.18 -27.39 -2.78
C ASP A 125 2.50 -26.00 -2.20
N PHE A 126 3.58 -25.36 -2.67
CA PHE A 126 4.02 -24.07 -2.17
C PHE A 126 3.16 -22.93 -2.74
N SER A 127 2.62 -22.09 -1.85
CA SER A 127 1.84 -20.91 -2.20
C SER A 127 2.61 -19.63 -1.89
N PHE A 128 2.45 -18.60 -2.74
CA PHE A 128 3.10 -17.30 -2.59
C PHE A 128 2.05 -16.20 -2.61
N ASN A 129 1.94 -15.43 -1.54
CA ASN A 129 0.94 -14.38 -1.41
C ASN A 129 1.49 -13.09 -0.76
N SER A 130 0.75 -11.99 -0.85
CA SER A 130 1.10 -10.72 -0.20
C SER A 130 -0.13 -9.87 0.10
N ASP A 131 -0.05 -9.10 1.20
CA ASP A 131 -1.02 -8.06 1.56
C ASP A 131 -0.67 -6.67 0.97
N ILE A 132 0.50 -6.53 0.35
CA ILE A 132 1.02 -5.24 -0.14
C ILE A 132 0.31 -4.85 -1.44
N GLN A 133 -0.54 -3.82 -1.35
CA GLN A 133 -1.28 -3.25 -2.49
C GLN A 133 -0.49 -2.18 -3.26
N ASP A 134 0.66 -1.75 -2.75
CA ASP A 134 1.50 -0.73 -3.38
C ASP A 134 1.92 -1.19 -4.79
N ARG A 135 1.72 -0.32 -5.78
CA ARG A 135 1.99 -0.66 -7.19
C ARG A 135 3.43 -0.31 -7.53
N ARG A 136 4.23 -1.31 -7.91
CA ARG A 136 5.62 -1.11 -8.37
C ARG A 136 5.88 -1.90 -9.65
N THR A 137 7.03 -1.64 -10.26
CA THR A 137 7.50 -2.30 -11.48
C THR A 137 8.71 -3.15 -11.14
N PHE A 138 8.75 -4.37 -11.66
CA PHE A 138 9.81 -5.35 -11.45
C PHE A 138 10.07 -6.11 -12.75
N ASN A 139 11.30 -6.05 -13.24
CA ASN A 139 11.70 -6.66 -14.49
C ASN A 139 13.02 -7.39 -14.30
N THR A 140 13.10 -8.59 -14.86
CA THR A 140 14.32 -9.40 -14.96
C THR A 140 14.59 -9.67 -16.44
N THR A 141 15.85 -9.64 -16.84
CA THR A 141 16.28 -9.84 -18.23
C THR A 141 16.77 -11.26 -18.49
N GLU A 142 17.29 -11.92 -17.46
CA GLU A 142 17.90 -13.24 -17.55
C GLU A 142 17.11 -14.29 -16.76
N THR A 143 17.39 -15.57 -17.01
CA THR A 143 16.85 -16.64 -16.19
C THR A 143 17.63 -16.67 -14.88
N GLU A 144 16.93 -16.50 -13.76
CA GLU A 144 17.56 -16.57 -12.44
C GLU A 144 16.87 -17.60 -11.54
N THR A 145 17.23 -17.66 -10.25
CA THR A 145 16.63 -18.58 -9.28
C THR A 145 15.49 -17.91 -8.53
N LEU A 146 14.61 -18.72 -7.94
CA LEU A 146 13.56 -18.22 -7.06
C LEU A 146 14.16 -17.39 -5.90
N TYR A 147 15.28 -17.84 -5.35
CA TYR A 147 16.01 -17.11 -4.32
C TYR A 147 16.43 -15.72 -4.78
N SER A 148 17.03 -15.58 -5.98
CA SER A 148 17.50 -14.27 -6.43
C SER A 148 16.36 -13.29 -6.67
N ILE A 149 15.33 -13.75 -7.39
CA ILE A 149 14.15 -12.95 -7.73
C ILE A 149 13.36 -12.58 -6.48
N LEU A 150 13.25 -13.47 -5.50
CA LEU A 150 12.44 -13.23 -4.31
C LEU A 150 13.19 -12.48 -3.21
N LEU A 151 14.46 -12.82 -2.94
CA LEU A 151 15.18 -12.45 -1.73
C LEU A 151 16.54 -11.74 -1.94
N ASP A 152 17.15 -11.77 -3.13
CA ASP A 152 18.52 -11.24 -3.32
C ASP A 152 18.56 -9.70 -3.39
N GLY A 153 18.50 -9.08 -2.21
CA GLY A 153 18.76 -7.67 -2.01
C GLY A 153 17.65 -6.75 -2.53
N LYS A 154 18.03 -5.50 -2.84
CA LYS A 154 17.09 -4.41 -3.20
C LYS A 154 16.38 -4.62 -4.54
N HIS A 155 16.96 -5.44 -5.42
CA HIS A 155 16.44 -5.71 -6.75
C HIS A 155 15.62 -7.00 -6.81
N SER A 156 15.25 -7.56 -5.65
CA SER A 156 14.32 -8.68 -5.52
C SER A 156 12.88 -8.18 -5.36
N ILE A 157 11.88 -9.06 -5.44
CA ILE A 157 10.46 -8.72 -5.20
C ILE A 157 10.28 -8.25 -3.75
N VAL A 158 10.85 -8.95 -2.76
CA VAL A 158 10.74 -8.54 -1.36
C VAL A 158 11.44 -7.19 -1.14
N GLY A 159 12.61 -6.98 -1.75
CA GLY A 159 13.33 -5.70 -1.68
C GLY A 159 12.60 -4.54 -2.38
N THR A 160 12.03 -4.81 -3.56
CA THR A 160 11.33 -3.81 -4.38
C THR A 160 10.06 -3.34 -3.68
N TRP A 161 9.30 -4.22 -3.04
CA TRP A 161 8.09 -3.84 -2.28
C TRP A 161 8.36 -3.53 -0.81
N GLU A 162 9.62 -3.55 -0.37
CA GLU A 162 10.03 -3.33 1.03
C GLU A 162 9.25 -4.22 2.01
N GLY A 163 8.98 -5.46 1.59
CA GLY A 163 8.19 -6.43 2.33
C GLY A 163 8.99 -7.23 3.36
N GLU A 164 8.27 -7.88 4.26
CA GLU A 164 8.79 -8.77 5.29
C GLU A 164 8.24 -10.18 5.04
N LEU A 165 9.15 -11.13 4.80
CA LEU A 165 8.82 -12.51 4.47
C LEU A 165 8.38 -13.28 5.72
N VAL A 166 7.28 -14.01 5.58
CA VAL A 166 6.75 -14.98 6.53
C VAL A 166 6.68 -16.33 5.83
N ARG A 167 7.31 -17.33 6.43
CA ARG A 167 7.36 -18.70 5.89
C ARG A 167 6.64 -19.61 6.88
N ASP A 168 5.45 -20.05 6.51
CA ASP A 168 4.64 -21.00 7.28
C ASP A 168 4.48 -22.28 6.46
N ASN A 169 5.38 -23.23 6.68
CA ASN A 169 5.48 -24.49 5.96
C ASN A 169 5.51 -24.25 4.44
N PHE A 170 4.42 -24.58 3.75
CA PHE A 170 4.27 -24.41 2.30
C PHE A 170 3.72 -23.03 1.92
N ALA A 171 3.17 -22.26 2.86
CA ALA A 171 2.63 -20.94 2.63
C ALA A 171 3.71 -19.86 2.85
N ILE A 172 4.06 -19.14 1.79
CA ILE A 172 5.07 -18.08 1.81
C ILE A 172 4.35 -16.74 1.58
N THR A 173 4.34 -15.88 2.59
CA THR A 173 3.63 -14.59 2.53
C THR A 173 4.60 -13.42 2.68
N VAL A 174 4.51 -12.44 1.79
CA VAL A 174 5.23 -11.16 1.89
C VAL A 174 4.30 -10.13 2.51
N LYS A 175 4.56 -9.72 3.75
CA LYS A 175 3.75 -8.74 4.48
C LYS A 175 4.36 -7.34 4.43
N LYS A 176 3.54 -6.29 4.48
CA LYS A 176 4.03 -4.91 4.66
C LYS A 176 4.74 -4.68 6.00
N SER A 177 4.24 -5.32 7.05
CA SER A 177 4.84 -5.35 8.39
C SER A 177 4.40 -6.64 9.07
N ARG A 178 5.35 -7.47 9.51
CA ARG A 178 5.10 -8.74 10.20
C ARG A 178 4.75 -8.53 11.67
N GLY A 179 5.37 -7.55 12.32
CA GLY A 179 5.17 -7.29 13.74
C GLY A 179 4.57 -5.92 14.03
N GLU A 180 4.36 -5.69 15.33
CA GLU A 180 3.63 -4.55 15.88
C GLU A 180 4.47 -3.85 16.96
N ASN A 181 4.04 -2.66 17.38
CA ASN A 181 4.67 -1.99 18.52
C ASN A 181 3.97 -2.39 19.82
N ARG A 182 4.55 -3.34 20.55
CA ARG A 182 4.02 -3.84 21.84
C ARG A 182 4.38 -2.98 23.05
N GLY A 183 5.06 -1.84 22.85
CA GLY A 183 5.44 -0.94 23.94
C GLY A 183 6.57 -1.46 24.83
N VAL A 184 7.28 -2.51 24.41
CA VAL A 184 8.37 -3.12 25.19
C VAL A 184 9.61 -2.23 25.19
N VAL A 185 10.24 -2.10 26.37
CA VAL A 185 11.42 -1.27 26.58
C VAL A 185 12.62 -2.12 26.99
N ILE A 186 13.68 -2.10 26.19
CA ILE A 186 14.95 -2.78 26.47
C ILE A 186 15.89 -1.81 27.18
N THR A 187 16.42 -2.22 28.34
CA THR A 187 17.34 -1.41 29.14
C THR A 187 18.56 -2.22 29.59
N THR A 188 19.69 -1.53 29.79
CA THR A 188 21.02 -2.13 30.05
C THR A 188 21.13 -2.93 31.35
N HIS A 189 20.20 -2.75 32.30
CA HIS A 189 20.23 -3.42 33.60
C HIS A 189 19.08 -4.43 33.78
N LYS A 190 18.34 -4.73 32.71
CA LYS A 190 17.27 -5.72 32.72
C LYS A 190 17.49 -6.76 31.63
N ASN A 191 17.09 -6.44 30.40
CA ASN A 191 16.90 -7.45 29.37
C ASN A 191 17.94 -7.37 28.24
N LEU A 192 18.85 -6.40 28.26
CA LEU A 192 19.90 -6.23 27.25
C LEU A 192 21.04 -7.24 27.48
N LYS A 193 21.13 -8.26 26.61
CA LYS A 193 22.19 -9.28 26.62
C LYS A 193 23.50 -8.76 26.06
N ASN A 194 23.43 -8.13 24.89
CA ASN A 194 24.59 -7.61 24.18
C ASN A 194 24.24 -6.28 23.51
N TYR A 195 25.22 -5.37 23.46
CA TYR A 195 25.10 -4.08 22.80
C TYR A 195 26.35 -3.82 21.97
N GLN A 196 26.16 -3.68 20.66
CA GLN A 196 27.21 -3.33 19.72
C GLN A 196 26.76 -2.11 18.91
N ARG A 197 27.55 -1.03 18.95
CA ARG A 197 27.34 0.16 18.12
C ARG A 197 28.53 0.36 17.21
N THR A 198 28.27 0.35 15.91
CA THR A 198 29.26 0.56 14.86
C THR A 198 28.97 1.89 14.19
N LYS A 199 29.86 2.86 14.36
CA LYS A 199 29.85 4.11 13.60
C LYS A 199 30.85 3.97 12.46
N ASN A 200 30.36 3.96 11.22
CA ASN A 200 31.20 3.79 10.04
C ASN A 200 31.16 5.04 9.15
N SER A 201 32.33 5.62 8.93
CA SER A 201 32.53 6.77 8.02
C SER A 201 33.19 6.38 6.70
N GLN A 202 33.59 5.12 6.51
CA GLN A 202 34.32 4.64 5.32
C GLN A 202 33.50 4.80 4.03
N ASN A 203 32.18 4.59 4.12
CA ASN A 203 31.28 4.62 2.97
C ASN A 203 30.53 5.96 2.81
N VAL A 204 30.90 6.99 3.59
CA VAL A 204 30.31 8.33 3.46
C VAL A 204 30.72 8.89 2.11
N VAL A 205 29.76 9.36 1.33
CA VAL A 205 29.98 10.06 0.05
C VAL A 205 29.65 11.52 0.26
N THR A 206 30.62 12.40 0.02
CA THR A 206 30.43 13.86 0.14
C THR A 206 30.34 14.56 -1.22
N ARG A 207 30.67 13.86 -2.31
CA ARG A 207 30.51 14.34 -3.69
C ARG A 207 30.06 13.22 -4.63
N ILE A 208 29.06 13.52 -5.44
CA ILE A 208 28.51 12.61 -6.46
C ILE A 208 28.91 13.11 -7.84
N HIS A 209 29.45 12.22 -8.66
CA HIS A 209 29.55 12.42 -10.10
C HIS A 209 28.43 11.63 -10.78
N ALA A 210 27.38 12.32 -11.18
CA ALA A 210 26.25 11.72 -11.85
C ALA A 210 26.46 11.73 -13.37
N LYS A 211 26.20 10.60 -14.03
CA LYS A 211 26.17 10.47 -15.50
C LYS A 211 24.80 9.98 -15.96
N SER A 212 24.34 10.47 -17.10
CA SER A 212 23.18 9.93 -17.81
C SER A 212 23.55 9.77 -19.28
N THR A 213 23.42 8.56 -19.80
CA THR A 213 23.60 8.26 -21.21
C THR A 213 22.24 7.91 -21.78
N PHE A 214 21.75 8.70 -22.73
CA PHE A 214 20.46 8.47 -23.37
C PHE A 214 20.53 8.75 -24.86
N LYS A 215 19.67 8.08 -25.62
CA LYS A 215 19.51 8.28 -27.06
C LYS A 215 18.29 9.18 -27.31
N PRO A 216 18.48 10.42 -27.80
CA PRO A 216 17.36 11.28 -28.19
C PRO A 216 16.56 10.64 -29.34
N GLU A 217 15.23 10.77 -29.33
CA GLU A 217 14.37 10.28 -30.43
C GLU A 217 14.84 10.86 -31.77
N GLY A 218 15.22 9.99 -32.71
CA GLY A 218 15.68 10.36 -34.06
C GLY A 218 17.20 10.56 -34.22
N ALA A 219 18.01 10.44 -33.17
CA ALA A 219 19.47 10.56 -33.27
C ALA A 219 20.17 9.19 -33.45
N GLU A 220 21.16 9.09 -34.33
CA GLU A 220 21.97 7.87 -34.49
C GLU A 220 22.99 7.65 -33.37
N LYS A 221 23.35 8.71 -32.61
CA LYS A 221 24.38 8.67 -31.57
C LYS A 221 23.82 8.91 -30.18
N GLU A 222 24.39 8.23 -29.18
CA GLU A 222 24.09 8.42 -27.77
C GLU A 222 24.66 9.74 -27.25
N THR A 223 23.91 10.42 -26.39
CA THR A 223 24.33 11.64 -25.72
C THR A 223 24.56 11.34 -24.25
N THR A 224 25.74 11.70 -23.72
CA THR A 224 26.06 11.58 -22.29
C THR A 224 26.11 12.96 -21.64
N ILE A 225 25.33 13.16 -20.58
CA ILE A 225 25.40 14.32 -19.68
C ILE A 225 26.09 13.93 -18.37
N ARG A 226 26.91 14.83 -17.82
CA ARG A 226 27.63 14.63 -16.56
C ARG A 226 27.41 15.82 -15.64
N VAL A 227 27.15 15.55 -14.36
CA VAL A 227 26.96 16.56 -13.32
C VAL A 227 27.73 16.17 -12.08
N THR A 228 28.37 17.14 -11.43
CA THR A 228 28.99 16.94 -10.11
C THR A 228 28.18 17.69 -9.06
N VAL A 229 27.83 17.01 -7.97
CA VAL A 229 27.03 17.57 -6.87
C VAL A 229 27.70 17.29 -5.55
N ASP A 230 27.85 18.33 -4.74
CA ASP A 230 28.46 18.27 -3.42
C ASP A 230 27.40 18.24 -2.33
N SER A 231 27.64 17.45 -1.28
CA SER A 231 26.81 17.48 -0.08
C SER A 231 27.04 18.77 0.70
N PRO A 232 25.99 19.35 1.32
CA PRO A 232 26.16 20.43 2.30
C PRO A 232 27.10 20.08 3.46
N LEU A 233 27.30 18.79 3.74
CA LEU A 233 28.19 18.28 4.80
C LEU A 233 29.62 18.03 4.31
N ILE A 234 29.98 18.44 3.08
CA ILE A 234 31.32 18.22 2.52
C ILE A 234 32.44 18.76 3.41
N ASN A 235 32.22 19.90 4.06
CA ASN A 235 33.19 20.53 4.98
C ASN A 235 33.17 19.93 6.39
N SER A 236 32.24 19.02 6.69
CA SER A 236 32.15 18.32 7.97
C SER A 236 33.08 17.11 8.05
N TYR A 237 33.74 16.74 6.94
CA TYR A 237 34.65 15.61 6.86
C TYR A 237 36.07 16.07 6.48
N PRO A 238 37.12 15.40 6.98
CA PRO A 238 38.51 15.77 6.69
C PRO A 238 38.93 15.50 5.23
N TYR A 239 38.19 14.65 4.51
CA TYR A 239 38.47 14.27 3.13
C TYR A 239 37.18 14.29 2.30
N ILE A 240 37.31 14.55 1.00
CA ILE A 240 36.20 14.47 0.05
C ILE A 240 36.12 13.03 -0.45
N ASN A 241 34.97 12.39 -0.22
CA ASN A 241 34.71 11.03 -0.68
C ASN A 241 33.77 11.07 -1.88
N GLU A 242 34.28 10.66 -3.03
CA GLU A 242 33.62 10.78 -4.32
C GLU A 242 33.01 9.44 -4.74
N LYS A 243 31.82 9.49 -5.37
CA LYS A 243 31.20 8.29 -5.96
C LYS A 243 30.47 8.62 -7.25
N GLU A 244 30.62 7.74 -8.23
CA GLU A 244 29.90 7.83 -9.50
C GLU A 244 28.53 7.17 -9.43
N TYR A 245 27.53 7.80 -10.06
CA TYR A 245 26.17 7.30 -10.13
C TYR A 245 25.60 7.47 -11.54
N GLU A 246 24.86 6.49 -12.03
CA GLU A 246 24.27 6.49 -13.37
C GLU A 246 22.74 6.55 -13.31
N ASN A 247 22.14 7.44 -14.10
CA ASN A 247 20.69 7.54 -14.26
C ASN A 247 20.33 7.80 -15.72
N ASN A 248 19.97 6.75 -16.46
CA ASN A 248 19.67 6.84 -17.89
C ASN A 248 18.30 7.49 -18.21
N ASN A 249 17.52 7.82 -17.19
CA ASN A 249 16.18 8.41 -17.36
C ASN A 249 16.21 9.95 -17.33
N ALA A 250 17.29 10.57 -16.81
CA ALA A 250 17.42 12.02 -16.77
C ALA A 250 17.89 12.56 -18.12
N LYS A 251 17.07 13.41 -18.77
CA LYS A 251 17.36 13.93 -20.11
C LYS A 251 18.00 15.32 -20.08
N THR A 252 17.99 15.99 -18.92
CA THR A 252 18.56 17.32 -18.73
C THR A 252 19.56 17.37 -17.58
N VAL A 253 20.49 18.34 -17.64
CA VAL A 253 21.49 18.60 -16.59
C VAL A 253 20.83 18.93 -15.25
N GLU A 254 19.75 19.71 -15.27
CA GLU A 254 19.02 20.14 -14.07
C GLU A 254 18.29 18.98 -13.37
N GLU A 255 17.68 18.08 -14.15
CA GLU A 255 17.05 16.86 -13.61
C GLU A 255 18.10 15.92 -12.99
N LEU A 256 19.24 15.72 -13.67
CA LEU A 256 20.33 14.89 -13.17
C LEU A 256 20.93 15.49 -11.89
N GLN A 257 21.05 16.81 -11.82
CA GLN A 257 21.51 17.53 -10.64
C GLN A 257 20.54 17.37 -9.46
N LYS A 258 19.24 17.58 -9.66
CA LYS A 258 18.21 17.38 -8.61
C LYS A 258 18.15 15.94 -8.14
N TRP A 259 18.29 14.98 -9.06
CA TRP A 259 18.34 13.56 -8.72
C TRP A 259 19.56 13.23 -7.85
N ALA A 260 20.74 13.71 -8.23
CA ALA A 260 21.96 13.51 -7.45
C ALA A 260 21.88 14.20 -6.07
N GLN A 261 21.32 15.40 -5.97
CA GLN A 261 21.05 16.06 -4.68
C GLN A 261 20.08 15.24 -3.81
N SER A 262 19.05 14.66 -4.43
CA SER A 262 18.06 13.83 -3.72
C SER A 262 18.66 12.54 -3.15
N LYS A 263 19.77 12.03 -3.71
CA LYS A 263 20.49 10.88 -3.12
C LYS A 263 21.04 11.18 -1.73
N PHE A 264 21.61 12.39 -1.53
CA PHE A 264 22.05 12.82 -0.20
C PHE A 264 20.88 12.91 0.78
N SER A 265 19.78 13.56 0.38
CA SER A 265 18.62 13.77 1.26
C SER A 265 17.83 12.49 1.56
N ASN A 266 17.64 11.60 0.59
CA ASN A 266 16.76 10.42 0.73
C ASN A 266 17.48 9.19 1.29
N GLU A 267 18.73 8.97 0.85
CA GLU A 267 19.52 7.80 1.25
C GLU A 267 20.51 8.11 2.38
N GLY A 268 20.78 9.40 2.66
CA GLY A 268 21.63 9.82 3.78
C GLY A 268 23.10 9.41 3.62
N ILE A 269 23.57 9.25 2.37
CA ILE A 269 24.91 8.74 2.05
C ILE A 269 26.04 9.70 2.49
N ASP A 270 25.71 10.95 2.79
CA ASP A 270 26.62 11.99 3.29
C ASP A 270 26.76 12.00 4.82
N LYS A 271 26.16 11.04 5.52
CA LYS A 271 26.21 10.91 6.98
C LYS A 271 26.92 9.62 7.39
N VAL A 272 27.68 9.69 8.48
CA VAL A 272 28.24 8.49 9.14
C VAL A 272 27.12 7.52 9.46
N SER A 273 27.22 6.28 9.01
CA SER A 273 26.24 5.26 9.35
C SER A 273 26.39 4.87 10.81
N ASP A 274 25.30 4.90 11.57
CA ASP A 274 25.26 4.56 12.99
C ASP A 274 24.40 3.32 13.20
N ALA A 275 25.07 2.17 13.25
CA ALA A 275 24.47 0.85 13.32
C ALA A 275 24.48 0.35 14.78
N ILE A 276 23.32 0.16 15.39
CA ILE A 276 23.21 -0.35 16.77
C ILE A 276 22.56 -1.72 16.74
N LYS A 277 23.37 -2.77 16.88
CA LYS A 277 22.89 -4.16 17.03
C LYS A 277 22.78 -4.48 18.51
N ILE A 278 21.61 -4.95 18.91
CA ILE A 278 21.36 -5.41 20.29
C ILE A 278 20.86 -6.84 20.27
N GLU A 279 21.20 -7.57 21.33
CA GLU A 279 20.60 -8.86 21.66
C GLU A 279 19.93 -8.73 23.02
N ALA A 280 18.76 -9.35 23.19
CA ALA A 280 18.03 -9.36 24.45
C ALA A 280 17.78 -10.79 24.95
N TYR A 281 17.78 -10.95 26.27
CA TYR A 281 17.29 -12.16 26.94
C TYR A 281 15.77 -12.16 27.01
N GLU A 282 15.19 -13.32 27.29
CA GLU A 282 13.77 -13.50 27.61
C GLU A 282 13.32 -12.41 28.59
N LEU A 283 12.32 -11.62 28.19
CA LEU A 283 11.87 -10.47 28.94
C LEU A 283 10.88 -11.01 30.00
N ASP A 284 11.16 -10.82 31.29
CA ASP A 284 10.27 -11.17 32.42
C ASP A 284 8.77 -10.92 32.11
N GLY A 285 8.05 -11.93 31.60
CA GLY A 285 6.64 -11.86 31.24
C GLY A 285 6.24 -10.94 30.07
N GLN A 286 7.19 -10.37 29.31
CA GLN A 286 6.91 -9.54 28.13
C GLN A 286 7.24 -10.29 26.85
N VAL A 287 6.24 -10.47 25.98
CA VAL A 287 6.43 -11.22 24.74
C VAL A 287 6.83 -10.27 23.62
N VAL A 288 8.03 -10.44 23.06
CA VAL A 288 8.48 -9.78 21.82
C VAL A 288 8.69 -10.84 20.77
N HIS A 289 8.03 -10.66 19.62
CA HIS A 289 8.16 -11.53 18.48
C HIS A 289 9.01 -10.89 17.38
N MET A 290 9.41 -11.73 16.44
CA MET A 290 10.07 -11.26 15.22
C MET A 290 9.18 -10.27 14.46
N GLY A 291 9.77 -9.15 14.03
CA GLY A 291 9.09 -8.03 13.37
C GLY A 291 8.56 -6.97 14.31
N ASP A 292 8.48 -7.23 15.62
CA ASP A 292 7.99 -6.24 16.59
C ASP A 292 8.99 -5.09 16.76
N THR A 293 8.46 -3.91 17.04
CA THR A 293 9.26 -2.72 17.36
C THR A 293 9.34 -2.51 18.87
N VAL A 294 10.55 -2.34 19.39
CA VAL A 294 10.84 -2.10 20.80
C VAL A 294 11.58 -0.78 20.98
N ASN A 295 11.51 -0.21 22.18
CA ASN A 295 12.28 0.98 22.52
C ASN A 295 13.56 0.60 23.30
N LEU A 296 14.73 0.88 22.73
CA LEU A 296 16.01 0.76 23.43
C LEU A 296 16.28 2.03 24.23
N LYS A 297 16.24 1.92 25.56
CA LYS A 297 16.62 2.99 26.48
C LYS A 297 17.82 2.60 27.32
N SER A 298 18.96 3.22 27.02
CA SER A 298 20.19 3.03 27.78
C SER A 298 20.81 4.36 28.16
N TRP A 299 20.79 4.65 29.47
CA TRP A 299 21.56 5.76 30.04
C TRP A 299 23.07 5.53 29.89
N LYS A 300 23.54 4.28 30.09
CA LYS A 300 24.96 3.91 29.98
C LYS A 300 25.53 4.19 28.59
N HIS A 301 24.74 3.94 27.54
CA HIS A 301 25.16 4.12 26.16
C HIS A 301 24.66 5.44 25.52
N ASN A 302 23.91 6.24 26.28
CA ASN A 302 23.24 7.47 25.83
C ASN A 302 22.43 7.25 24.54
N VAL A 303 21.50 6.28 24.58
CA VAL A 303 20.63 5.92 23.45
C VAL A 303 19.18 5.82 23.93
N ASP A 304 18.29 6.52 23.21
CA ASP A 304 16.83 6.34 23.20
C ASP A 304 16.42 6.21 21.73
N ALA A 305 16.15 4.98 21.28
CA ALA A 305 15.87 4.70 19.88
C ALA A 305 14.92 3.51 19.71
N PHE A 306 14.06 3.58 18.69
CA PHE A 306 13.25 2.44 18.29
C PHE A 306 14.06 1.44 17.47
N LYS A 307 13.85 0.16 17.76
CA LYS A 307 14.55 -0.97 17.17
C LYS A 307 13.56 -2.06 16.79
N LYS A 308 13.72 -2.68 15.63
CA LYS A 308 12.85 -3.77 15.16
C LYS A 308 13.54 -5.11 15.35
N ALA A 309 12.84 -6.13 15.86
CA ALA A 309 13.35 -7.49 15.96
C ALA A 309 13.46 -8.12 14.56
N ILE A 310 14.66 -8.48 14.14
CA ILE A 310 14.93 -9.01 12.79
C ILE A 310 15.42 -10.45 12.78
N ALA A 311 15.82 -11.00 13.92
CA ALA A 311 16.15 -12.42 14.02
C ALA A 311 15.94 -12.93 15.43
N TYR A 312 15.81 -14.25 15.57
CA TYR A 312 15.79 -14.91 16.87
C TYR A 312 16.55 -16.23 16.84
N GLU A 313 16.94 -16.66 18.04
CA GLU A 313 17.32 -18.04 18.34
C GLU A 313 16.35 -18.56 19.40
N PHE A 314 15.77 -19.73 19.17
CA PHE A 314 14.67 -20.29 19.96
C PHE A 314 14.96 -21.76 20.28
N ASP A 315 14.76 -22.13 21.55
CA ASP A 315 14.89 -23.52 22.01
C ASP A 315 13.56 -24.24 21.74
N ALA A 316 13.55 -25.11 20.74
CA ALA A 316 12.35 -25.84 20.34
C ALA A 316 12.00 -27.02 21.27
N LEU A 317 12.86 -27.37 22.23
CA LEU A 317 12.54 -28.38 23.24
C LEU A 317 11.81 -27.75 24.43
N LYS A 318 12.25 -26.56 24.84
CA LYS A 318 11.66 -25.80 25.96
C LYS A 318 10.55 -24.83 25.54
N GLU A 319 10.51 -24.52 24.25
CA GLU A 319 9.61 -23.53 23.65
C GLU A 319 9.85 -22.09 24.15
N GLU A 320 11.12 -21.75 24.35
CA GLU A 320 11.58 -20.46 24.92
C GLU A 320 12.55 -19.72 23.99
N TYR A 321 12.54 -18.38 24.02
CA TYR A 321 13.49 -17.56 23.27
C TYR A 321 14.88 -17.56 23.93
N ILE A 322 15.90 -17.98 23.19
CA ILE A 322 17.32 -17.91 23.64
C ILE A 322 17.85 -16.48 23.46
N SER A 323 17.53 -15.86 22.31
CA SER A 323 17.87 -14.47 22.04
C SER A 323 17.04 -13.87 20.92
N LEU A 324 16.86 -12.54 20.97
CA LEU A 324 16.31 -11.73 19.90
C LEU A 324 17.36 -10.74 19.41
N THR A 325 17.62 -10.71 18.10
CA THR A 325 18.50 -9.73 17.46
C THR A 325 17.68 -8.63 16.81
N PHE A 326 18.08 -7.39 17.02
CA PHE A 326 17.39 -6.22 16.50
C PHE A 326 18.15 -5.52 15.37
N ASP A 327 17.43 -4.76 14.56
CA ASP A 327 17.96 -4.03 13.43
C ASP A 327 19.03 -3.01 13.83
N ASP A 328 19.95 -2.78 12.91
CA ASP A 328 21.03 -1.83 13.13
C ASP A 328 20.60 -0.38 12.84
N LYS A 329 19.51 -0.17 12.10
CA LYS A 329 18.99 1.14 11.68
C LYS A 329 18.65 2.05 12.87
N ALA A 330 19.08 3.32 12.80
CA ALA A 330 18.67 4.34 13.75
C ALA A 330 17.26 4.83 13.39
N GLY A 331 16.24 4.37 14.12
CA GLY A 331 14.87 4.85 13.98
C GLY A 331 14.73 6.30 14.45
N ILE A 332 15.07 7.27 13.58
CA ILE A 332 14.70 8.67 13.77
C ILE A 332 13.29 8.84 13.22
N GLY A 333 12.37 9.27 14.09
CA GLY A 333 10.96 9.44 13.78
C GLY A 333 10.72 10.30 12.54
N GLY A 334 9.78 9.83 11.72
CA GLY A 334 9.08 10.63 10.72
C GLY A 334 9.90 11.02 9.50
N SER A 335 9.92 10.17 8.47
CA SER A 335 9.84 10.58 7.06
C SER A 335 9.94 9.36 6.14
N ARG A 336 8.95 9.20 5.25
CA ARG A 336 9.14 8.78 3.85
C ARG A 336 7.81 8.85 3.11
N ALA A 337 7.49 10.06 2.66
CA ALA A 337 6.82 10.26 1.38
C ALA A 337 7.89 10.55 0.31
N SER A 338 7.52 10.28 -0.95
CA SER A 338 8.23 10.57 -2.21
C SER A 338 9.17 9.48 -2.80
N GLY A 339 8.56 8.39 -3.27
CA GLY A 339 9.17 7.50 -4.28
C GLY A 339 8.32 7.32 -5.55
N GLY A 340 7.16 7.98 -5.67
CA GLY A 340 6.10 7.60 -6.60
C GLY A 340 6.09 8.21 -8.00
N LEU A 341 7.06 9.06 -8.38
CA LEU A 341 6.97 9.82 -9.64
C LEU A 341 7.91 9.33 -10.75
N SER A 342 8.97 8.59 -10.42
CA SER A 342 9.96 8.16 -11.42
C SER A 342 9.59 6.85 -12.12
N SER A 343 8.70 6.04 -11.54
CA SER A 343 8.25 4.75 -12.09
C SER A 343 6.98 4.84 -12.94
N ALA A 344 6.30 6.00 -12.94
CA ALA A 344 5.13 6.25 -13.77
C ALA A 344 5.49 6.50 -15.26
N ALA A 345 6.74 6.91 -15.53
CA ALA A 345 7.20 7.22 -16.89
C ALA A 345 7.50 5.96 -17.72
N ASP A 346 8.03 4.89 -17.11
CA ASP A 346 8.32 3.63 -17.81
C ASP A 346 7.10 2.70 -17.94
N ALA A 347 6.02 2.98 -17.20
CA ALA A 347 4.78 2.21 -17.26
C ALA A 347 3.87 2.56 -18.46
N ILE A 348 4.18 3.62 -19.20
CA ILE A 348 3.34 4.12 -20.31
C ILE A 348 3.73 3.51 -21.67
N LEU A 349 4.86 2.78 -21.77
CA LEU A 349 5.40 2.33 -23.07
C LEU A 349 5.37 0.81 -23.34
N GLY A 350 4.57 0.03 -22.62
CA GLY A 350 4.52 -1.42 -22.83
C GLY A 350 3.16 -2.05 -22.53
N VAL A 351 2.12 -1.65 -23.26
CA VAL A 351 0.84 -2.38 -23.28
C VAL A 351 0.81 -3.24 -24.53
N THR A 352 1.07 -4.54 -24.37
CA THR A 352 0.54 -5.58 -25.26
C THR A 352 -0.47 -6.38 -24.45
N GLU A 353 -1.74 -6.23 -24.81
CA GLU A 353 -2.87 -7.02 -24.31
C GLU A 353 -2.70 -8.50 -24.71
N SER A 354 -2.86 -9.41 -23.73
CA SER A 354 -3.31 -10.83 -23.88
C SER A 354 -2.92 -11.77 -22.72
N ALA A 355 -2.38 -11.29 -21.59
CA ALA A 355 -2.00 -12.15 -20.45
C ALA A 355 -2.92 -12.08 -19.20
N GLN A 356 -4.08 -11.42 -19.29
CA GLN A 356 -4.92 -11.13 -18.11
C GLN A 356 -5.95 -12.20 -17.74
N GLU A 357 -6.29 -13.15 -18.63
CA GLU A 357 -7.20 -14.25 -18.29
C GLU A 357 -6.48 -15.42 -17.59
N ILE A 358 -5.29 -15.80 -18.05
CA ILE A 358 -4.51 -16.93 -17.46
C ILE A 358 -3.92 -16.56 -16.09
N ALA A 359 -3.61 -15.28 -15.87
CA ALA A 359 -3.03 -14.82 -14.61
C ALA A 359 -4.06 -14.78 -13.45
N LEU A 360 -5.34 -14.58 -13.77
CA LEU A 360 -6.42 -14.55 -12.79
C LEU A 360 -6.78 -15.97 -12.33
N GLU A 361 -6.85 -16.94 -13.24
CA GLU A 361 -7.17 -18.33 -12.93
C GLU A 361 -6.12 -19.00 -12.03
N LYS A 362 -4.83 -18.74 -12.28
CA LYS A 362 -3.74 -19.24 -11.42
C LYS A 362 -3.58 -18.47 -10.10
N ALA A 363 -3.95 -17.19 -10.07
CA ALA A 363 -4.04 -16.45 -8.81
C ALA A 363 -5.19 -16.98 -7.93
N LEU A 364 -6.31 -17.40 -8.54
CA LEU A 364 -7.36 -18.15 -7.83
C LEU A 364 -6.83 -19.49 -7.31
N GLN A 365 -6.10 -20.28 -8.11
CA GLN A 365 -5.51 -21.54 -7.63
C GLN A 365 -4.54 -21.33 -6.46
N ASN A 366 -3.70 -20.28 -6.50
CA ASN A 366 -2.82 -19.93 -5.37
C ASN A 366 -3.61 -19.49 -4.13
N ALA A 367 -4.73 -18.79 -4.30
CA ALA A 367 -5.62 -18.39 -3.22
C ALA A 367 -6.41 -19.58 -2.64
N ASP A 368 -6.82 -20.54 -3.48
CA ASP A 368 -7.47 -21.79 -3.06
C ASP A 368 -6.50 -22.65 -2.22
N LEU A 369 -5.22 -22.72 -2.60
CA LEU A 369 -4.18 -23.39 -1.80
C LEU A 369 -3.97 -22.75 -0.41
N ASP A 370 -4.00 -21.41 -0.32
CA ASP A 370 -3.94 -20.69 0.97
C ASP A 370 -5.20 -20.92 1.83
N PHE A 371 -6.37 -20.97 1.20
CA PHE A 371 -7.63 -21.32 1.85
C PHE A 371 -7.61 -22.75 2.40
N ASP A 372 -7.15 -23.72 1.60
CA ASP A 372 -7.01 -25.11 2.01
C ASP A 372 -5.98 -25.29 3.13
N HIS A 373 -4.90 -24.51 3.13
CA HIS A 373 -3.93 -24.48 4.23
C HIS A 373 -4.55 -23.99 5.54
N LYS A 374 -5.32 -22.89 5.50
CA LYS A 374 -6.02 -22.34 6.68
C LYS A 374 -7.12 -23.27 7.19
N ALA A 375 -7.90 -23.87 6.29
CA ALA A 375 -8.84 -24.93 6.65
C ALA A 375 -8.11 -26.18 7.21
N GLY A 376 -6.88 -26.39 6.75
CA GLY A 376 -5.92 -27.37 7.22
C GLY A 376 -5.60 -27.24 8.70
N LEU A 377 -5.19 -26.03 9.12
CA LEU A 377 -4.84 -25.63 10.47
C LEU A 377 -6.03 -25.73 11.44
N LEU A 378 -7.21 -25.25 11.03
CA LEU A 378 -8.41 -25.31 11.88
C LEU A 378 -8.84 -26.75 12.19
N ARG A 379 -8.71 -27.67 11.23
CA ARG A 379 -8.95 -29.11 11.45
C ARG A 379 -7.90 -29.75 12.35
N GLN A 380 -6.68 -29.21 12.38
CA GLN A 380 -5.63 -29.68 13.26
C GLN A 380 -5.92 -29.27 14.71
N GLU A 381 -6.31 -28.03 14.94
CA GLU A 381 -6.74 -27.53 16.26
C GLU A 381 -7.87 -28.40 16.84
N ILE A 382 -8.89 -28.71 16.04
CA ILE A 382 -10.00 -29.59 16.47
C ILE A 382 -9.52 -31.02 16.78
N SER A 383 -8.54 -31.54 16.04
CA SER A 383 -8.01 -32.89 16.28
C SER A 383 -7.17 -32.96 17.55
N ASP A 384 -6.35 -31.92 17.79
CA ASP A 384 -5.50 -31.81 18.97
C ASP A 384 -6.37 -31.70 20.24
N ASP A 385 -7.50 -30.96 20.18
CA ASP A 385 -8.49 -30.89 21.26
C ASP A 385 -9.16 -32.25 21.56
N ILE A 386 -9.44 -33.06 20.53
CA ILE A 386 -10.00 -34.41 20.69
C ILE A 386 -8.98 -35.36 21.34
N GLU A 387 -7.71 -35.29 20.93
CA GLU A 387 -6.64 -36.07 21.56
C GLU A 387 -6.43 -35.66 23.02
N LEU A 388 -6.46 -34.36 23.33
CA LEU A 388 -6.38 -33.85 24.69
C LEU A 388 -7.53 -34.38 25.57
N ALA A 389 -8.76 -34.42 25.03
CA ALA A 389 -9.92 -34.98 25.73
C ALA A 389 -9.76 -36.49 25.98
N LYS A 390 -9.19 -37.22 25.03
CA LYS A 390 -8.92 -38.67 25.15
C LYS A 390 -7.81 -38.97 26.17
N ALA A 391 -6.76 -38.15 26.21
CA ALA A 391 -5.70 -38.25 27.21
C ALA A 391 -6.24 -38.04 28.64
N LYS A 392 -7.10 -37.03 28.84
CA LYS A 392 -7.79 -36.82 30.12
C LYS A 392 -8.69 -38.00 30.53
N ALA A 393 -9.36 -38.64 29.56
CA ALA A 393 -10.17 -39.82 29.85
C ALA A 393 -9.34 -41.05 30.29
N GLU A 394 -8.16 -41.25 29.68
CA GLU A 394 -7.24 -42.32 30.10
C GLU A 394 -6.57 -42.03 31.45
N GLU A 395 -6.29 -40.77 31.78
CA GLU A 395 -5.81 -40.36 33.11
C GLU A 395 -6.81 -40.73 34.21
N VAL A 396 -8.09 -40.39 34.02
CA VAL A 396 -9.19 -40.74 34.95
C VAL A 396 -9.34 -42.27 35.10
N LYS A 397 -9.17 -43.03 34.02
CA LYS A 397 -9.18 -44.51 34.05
C LYS A 397 -8.00 -45.08 34.84
N ARG A 398 -6.84 -44.43 34.79
CA ARG A 398 -5.64 -44.83 35.53
C ARG A 398 -5.79 -44.55 37.03
N GLU A 399 -6.28 -43.36 37.42
CA GLU A 399 -6.60 -43.05 38.81
C GLU A 399 -7.61 -44.05 39.41
N LEU A 400 -8.61 -44.46 38.62
CA LEU A 400 -9.59 -45.46 39.05
C LEU A 400 -8.96 -46.85 39.22
N SER A 401 -8.05 -47.23 38.34
CA SER A 401 -7.31 -48.51 38.43
C SER A 401 -6.37 -48.54 39.64
N ASP A 402 -5.69 -47.43 39.93
CA ASP A 402 -4.82 -47.31 41.09
C ASP A 402 -5.62 -47.37 42.41
N THR A 403 -6.82 -46.77 42.42
CA THR A 403 -7.76 -46.89 43.54
C THR A 403 -8.24 -48.33 43.76
N ILE A 404 -8.50 -49.07 42.68
CA ILE A 404 -8.87 -50.50 42.73
C ILE A 404 -7.69 -51.34 43.24
N ASN A 405 -6.46 -51.08 42.76
CA ASN A 405 -5.26 -51.77 43.19
C ASN A 405 -4.92 -51.51 44.66
N GLN A 406 -5.14 -50.29 45.16
CA GLN A 406 -5.01 -49.99 46.59
C GLN A 406 -5.99 -50.81 47.44
N ARG A 407 -7.23 -51.00 46.98
CA ARG A 407 -8.21 -51.87 47.65
C ARG A 407 -7.85 -53.35 47.55
N PHE A 408 -7.28 -53.79 46.42
CA PHE A 408 -6.88 -55.19 46.23
C PHE A 408 -5.61 -55.54 47.03
N ASN A 409 -4.66 -54.62 47.15
CA ASN A 409 -3.45 -54.79 47.98
C ASN A 409 -3.73 -54.72 49.49
N SER A 410 -4.89 -54.17 49.90
CA SER A 410 -5.34 -54.21 51.30
C SER A 410 -5.90 -55.59 51.74
N PHE A 411 -5.94 -56.56 50.83
CA PHE A 411 -6.34 -57.94 51.08
C PHE A 411 -5.11 -58.79 51.49
N ASP A 412 -4.86 -58.92 52.80
CA ASP A 412 -3.74 -59.71 53.34
C ASP A 412 -4.03 -61.23 53.28
N ASN A 413 -3.05 -62.01 52.80
CA ASN A 413 -3.15 -63.46 52.55
C ASN A 413 -2.29 -64.30 53.52
N GLY A 414 -2.00 -63.75 54.71
CA GLY A 414 -1.30 -64.42 55.81
C GLY A 414 -1.83 -65.80 56.26
N PRO A 415 -3.15 -66.06 56.31
CA PRO A 415 -3.68 -67.32 56.84
C PRO A 415 -3.37 -68.57 55.98
N LEU A 416 -3.21 -68.39 54.67
CA LEU A 416 -3.05 -69.47 53.69
C LEU A 416 -1.62 -70.02 53.61
N LYS A 417 -0.60 -69.19 53.88
CA LYS A 417 0.80 -69.64 53.94
C LYS A 417 1.07 -70.52 55.17
N GLU A 418 0.42 -70.24 56.29
CA GLU A 418 0.56 -71.00 57.53
C GLU A 418 -0.10 -72.40 57.45
N THR A 419 -1.18 -72.52 56.67
CA THR A 419 -1.87 -73.81 56.44
C THR A 419 -1.06 -74.74 55.54
N LYS A 420 -0.36 -74.18 54.53
CA LYS A 420 0.53 -74.95 53.65
C LYS A 420 1.74 -75.52 54.41
N ARG A 421 2.34 -74.73 55.31
CA ARG A 421 3.46 -75.15 56.18
C ARG A 421 3.08 -76.33 57.08
N LYS A 422 1.87 -76.31 57.66
CA LYS A 422 1.34 -77.40 58.50
C LYS A 422 1.00 -78.67 57.72
N ALA A 423 0.59 -78.54 56.45
CA ALA A 423 0.32 -79.68 55.59
C ALA A 423 1.61 -80.41 55.13
N GLU A 424 2.70 -79.66 54.90
CA GLU A 424 4.01 -80.24 54.53
C GLU A 424 4.71 -80.94 55.70
N GLU A 425 4.51 -80.50 56.95
CA GLU A 425 4.99 -81.20 58.16
C GLU A 425 4.22 -82.51 58.43
N ALA A 426 2.91 -82.55 58.15
CA ALA A 426 2.08 -83.73 58.35
C ALA A 426 2.40 -84.88 57.38
N LEU A 427 2.84 -84.58 56.15
CA LEU A 427 3.24 -85.57 55.16
C LEU A 427 4.55 -86.30 55.51
N ARG A 428 5.34 -85.77 56.45
CA ARG A 428 6.65 -86.33 56.83
C ARG A 428 6.59 -87.38 57.96
N GLN A 429 5.43 -87.56 58.61
CA GLN A 429 5.37 -88.26 59.91
C GLN A 429 4.41 -89.46 60.04
N ALA A 430 3.79 -90.00 58.99
CA ALA A 430 2.82 -91.09 59.22
C ALA A 430 2.88 -92.25 58.21
N GLY A 431 3.51 -93.35 58.66
CA GLY A 431 3.22 -94.70 58.21
C GLY A 431 2.29 -95.40 59.20
N ALA A 432 1.11 -95.81 58.71
CA ALA A 432 0.19 -96.90 59.11
C ALA A 432 -0.21 -97.09 60.61
N SER A 433 -1.44 -97.45 61.00
CA SER A 433 -2.77 -97.53 60.39
C SER A 433 -3.77 -97.92 61.51
N SER A 434 -4.64 -96.97 61.89
CA SER A 434 -5.96 -97.13 62.55
C SER A 434 -6.54 -95.73 62.84
N SER A 435 -5.66 -94.81 63.27
CA SER A 435 -5.90 -93.35 63.29
C SER A 435 -6.24 -92.80 61.90
N LEU A 436 -5.65 -93.35 60.84
CA LEU A 436 -5.88 -92.96 59.44
C LEU A 436 -7.35 -93.09 59.00
N ALA A 437 -8.08 -94.10 59.48
CA ALA A 437 -9.49 -94.28 59.13
C ALA A 437 -10.41 -93.28 59.88
N GLN A 438 -10.09 -92.95 61.13
CA GLN A 438 -10.79 -91.91 61.89
C GLN A 438 -10.46 -90.51 61.39
N GLU A 439 -9.20 -90.26 61.02
CA GLU A 439 -8.76 -88.99 60.45
C GLU A 439 -9.31 -88.80 59.03
N ALA A 440 -9.34 -89.84 58.19
CA ALA A 440 -10.01 -89.78 56.90
C ALA A 440 -11.51 -89.49 57.03
N LYS A 441 -12.19 -90.06 58.03
CA LYS A 441 -13.61 -89.76 58.32
C LYS A 441 -13.79 -88.31 58.82
N ARG A 442 -12.90 -87.83 59.68
CA ARG A 442 -12.90 -86.44 60.19
C ARG A 442 -12.62 -85.44 59.07
N ILE A 443 -11.63 -85.70 58.22
CA ILE A 443 -11.32 -84.90 57.03
C ILE A 443 -12.49 -84.93 56.06
N GLY A 444 -13.15 -86.08 55.86
CA GLY A 444 -14.36 -86.17 55.04
C GLY A 444 -15.48 -85.27 55.57
N LEU A 445 -15.74 -85.28 56.87
CA LEU A 445 -16.75 -84.42 57.50
C LEU A 445 -16.38 -82.92 57.47
N ASP A 446 -15.11 -82.59 57.72
CA ASP A 446 -14.59 -81.21 57.65
C ASP A 446 -14.62 -80.67 56.20
N SER A 447 -14.32 -81.53 55.22
CA SER A 447 -14.39 -81.19 53.80
C SER A 447 -15.83 -80.89 53.37
N VAL A 448 -16.81 -81.65 53.86
CA VAL A 448 -18.24 -81.39 53.62
C VAL A 448 -18.65 -80.06 54.26
N ALA A 449 -18.21 -79.76 55.49
CA ALA A 449 -18.51 -78.49 56.14
C ALA A 449 -17.91 -77.28 55.39
N ARG A 450 -16.66 -77.39 54.90
CA ARG A 450 -16.01 -76.37 54.08
C ARG A 450 -16.69 -76.19 52.72
N LEU A 451 -17.17 -77.28 52.12
CA LEU A 451 -17.89 -77.23 50.85
C LEU A 451 -19.23 -76.48 51.02
N GLU A 452 -19.95 -76.72 52.11
CA GLU A 452 -21.20 -75.99 52.42
C GLU A 452 -20.92 -74.51 52.73
N ALA A 453 -19.85 -74.19 53.46
CA ALA A 453 -19.44 -72.79 53.69
C ALA A 453 -19.06 -72.08 52.39
N PHE A 454 -18.29 -72.75 51.51
CA PHE A 454 -17.92 -72.24 50.20
C PHE A 454 -19.13 -72.04 49.30
N LYS A 455 -20.10 -72.96 49.32
CA LYS A 455 -21.37 -72.84 48.60
C LYS A 455 -22.18 -71.65 49.09
N SER A 456 -22.23 -71.41 50.40
CA SER A 456 -22.89 -70.24 51.00
C SER A 456 -22.23 -68.92 50.62
N GLN A 457 -20.88 -68.84 50.66
CA GLN A 457 -20.12 -67.68 50.18
C GLN A 457 -20.32 -67.44 48.69
N THR A 458 -20.27 -68.50 47.87
CA THR A 458 -20.46 -68.39 46.42
C THR A 458 -21.88 -67.93 46.08
N THR A 459 -22.89 -68.40 46.81
CA THR A 459 -24.28 -67.96 46.65
C THR A 459 -24.45 -66.50 47.05
N SER A 460 -23.77 -66.06 48.12
CA SER A 460 -23.78 -64.66 48.57
C SER A 460 -23.09 -63.73 47.58
N ALA A 461 -21.93 -64.13 47.06
CA ALA A 461 -21.19 -63.39 46.02
C ALA A 461 -21.97 -63.33 44.70
N GLN A 462 -22.62 -64.44 44.30
CA GLN A 462 -23.48 -64.47 43.12
C GLN A 462 -24.69 -63.54 43.27
N THR A 463 -25.26 -63.45 44.47
CA THR A 463 -26.39 -62.55 44.76
C THR A 463 -25.94 -61.08 44.73
N ALA A 464 -24.77 -60.75 45.28
CA ALA A 464 -24.20 -59.40 45.22
C ALA A 464 -23.89 -58.98 43.78
N LEU A 465 -23.26 -59.86 43.00
CA LEU A 465 -22.94 -59.60 41.59
C LEU A 465 -24.20 -59.42 40.73
N SER A 466 -25.26 -60.17 41.03
CA SER A 466 -26.56 -59.99 40.38
C SER A 466 -27.19 -58.63 40.73
N GLY A 467 -27.04 -58.16 41.97
CA GLY A 467 -27.46 -56.83 42.40
C GLY A 467 -26.71 -55.72 41.67
N ASP A 468 -25.38 -55.82 41.58
CA ASP A 468 -24.55 -54.86 40.86
C ASP A 468 -24.87 -54.83 39.36
N LEU A 469 -25.17 -55.98 38.76
CA LEU A 469 -25.60 -56.08 37.37
C LEU A 469 -26.95 -55.38 37.13
N ASP A 470 -27.88 -55.48 38.07
CA ASP A 470 -29.18 -54.79 37.97
C ASP A 470 -29.05 -53.29 38.18
N VAL A 471 -28.14 -52.82 39.04
CA VAL A 471 -27.79 -51.40 39.16
C VAL A 471 -27.19 -50.88 37.85
N LEU A 472 -26.23 -51.59 37.27
CA LEU A 472 -25.60 -51.22 35.99
C LEU A 472 -26.65 -51.11 34.86
N LYS A 473 -27.56 -52.08 34.77
CA LYS A 473 -28.66 -52.05 33.79
C LYS A 473 -29.55 -50.83 33.97
N ARG A 474 -29.87 -50.45 35.22
CA ARG A 474 -30.66 -49.25 35.52
C ARG A 474 -29.91 -47.97 35.16
N THR A 475 -28.61 -47.86 35.46
CA THR A 475 -27.80 -46.69 35.07
C THR A 475 -27.70 -46.56 33.55
N ILE A 476 -27.51 -47.66 32.82
CA ILE A 476 -27.52 -47.63 31.35
C ILE A 476 -28.88 -47.18 30.80
N ALA A 477 -29.98 -47.72 31.34
CA ALA A 477 -31.32 -47.42 30.87
C ALA A 477 -31.80 -46.01 31.21
N ASN A 478 -31.49 -45.52 32.42
CA ASN A 478 -32.05 -44.28 32.96
C ASN A 478 -31.12 -43.07 32.80
N ASP A 479 -29.80 -43.28 32.78
CA ASP A 479 -28.85 -42.16 32.75
C ASP A 479 -28.14 -42.07 31.40
N ILE A 480 -27.66 -43.20 30.86
CA ILE A 480 -26.82 -43.19 29.65
C ILE A 480 -27.67 -43.10 28.38
N ARG A 481 -28.68 -43.96 28.21
CA ARG A 481 -29.53 -43.93 27.01
C ARG A 481 -30.27 -42.60 26.81
N PRO A 482 -30.83 -41.95 27.84
CA PRO A 482 -31.49 -40.66 27.66
C PRO A 482 -30.51 -39.55 27.30
N LYS A 483 -29.30 -39.54 27.91
CA LYS A 483 -28.24 -38.58 27.55
C LYS A 483 -27.73 -38.79 26.12
N GLN A 484 -27.63 -40.04 25.68
CA GLN A 484 -27.29 -40.37 24.29
C GLN A 484 -28.37 -39.85 23.32
N ALA A 485 -29.66 -40.11 23.61
CA ALA A 485 -30.76 -39.60 22.80
C ALA A 485 -30.81 -38.06 22.79
N GLN A 486 -30.49 -37.42 23.92
CA GLN A 486 -30.43 -35.96 24.02
C GLN A 486 -29.26 -35.38 23.20
N ALA A 487 -28.08 -36.01 23.24
CA ALA A 487 -26.94 -35.62 22.42
C ALA A 487 -27.20 -35.85 20.92
N GLU A 488 -27.84 -36.96 20.55
CA GLU A 488 -28.24 -37.23 19.16
C GLU A 488 -29.26 -36.20 18.65
N ALA A 489 -30.21 -35.77 19.50
CA ALA A 489 -31.14 -34.70 19.18
C ALA A 489 -30.47 -33.32 19.05
N GLU A 490 -29.51 -33.00 19.92
CA GLU A 490 -28.73 -31.76 19.84
C GLU A 490 -27.86 -31.72 18.57
N ILE A 491 -27.21 -32.83 18.23
CA ILE A 491 -26.43 -32.99 17.00
C ILE A 491 -27.35 -32.85 15.78
N ALA A 492 -28.52 -33.50 15.77
CA ALA A 492 -29.48 -33.37 14.68
C ALA A 492 -29.94 -31.92 14.50
N LYS A 493 -30.18 -31.20 15.60
CA LYS A 493 -30.54 -29.78 15.59
C LYS A 493 -29.40 -28.90 15.06
N GLN A 494 -28.16 -29.17 15.46
CA GLN A 494 -26.98 -28.45 14.94
C GLN A 494 -26.73 -28.75 13.46
N VAL A 495 -26.90 -29.99 13.01
CA VAL A 495 -26.81 -30.38 11.60
C VAL A 495 -27.91 -29.71 10.77
N GLU A 496 -29.12 -29.58 11.31
CA GLU A 496 -30.22 -28.87 10.65
C GLU A 496 -29.91 -27.36 10.54
N VAL A 497 -29.40 -26.74 11.61
CA VAL A 497 -28.95 -25.34 11.59
C VAL A 497 -27.83 -25.16 10.58
N LEU A 498 -26.81 -26.02 10.57
CA LEU A 498 -25.72 -25.97 9.60
C LEU A 498 -26.20 -26.19 8.17
N SER A 499 -27.18 -27.06 7.95
CA SER A 499 -27.77 -27.27 6.62
C SER A 499 -28.58 -26.05 6.18
N ARG A 500 -29.30 -25.38 7.08
CA ARG A 500 -30.01 -24.13 6.79
C ARG A 500 -29.01 -23.01 6.51
N THR A 501 -27.98 -22.84 7.34
CA THR A 501 -26.90 -21.88 7.12
C THR A 501 -26.15 -22.16 5.82
N LYS A 502 -25.93 -23.42 5.44
CA LYS A 502 -25.33 -23.79 4.15
C LYS A 502 -26.22 -23.42 2.97
N ASN A 503 -27.53 -23.65 3.07
CA ASN A 503 -28.48 -23.28 2.02
C ASN A 503 -28.68 -21.76 1.93
N GLU A 504 -28.67 -21.07 3.06
CA GLU A 504 -28.66 -19.60 3.13
C GLU A 504 -27.35 -19.03 2.59
N LEU A 505 -26.20 -19.64 2.87
CA LEU A 505 -24.90 -19.26 2.33
C LEU A 505 -24.82 -19.53 0.83
N ALA A 506 -25.42 -20.61 0.33
CA ALA A 506 -25.58 -20.84 -1.11
C ALA A 506 -26.49 -19.78 -1.74
N GLY A 507 -27.55 -19.38 -1.05
CA GLY A 507 -28.40 -18.24 -1.40
C GLY A 507 -27.62 -16.93 -1.44
N VAL A 508 -26.80 -16.63 -0.43
CA VAL A 508 -25.93 -15.46 -0.35
C VAL A 508 -24.85 -15.51 -1.44
N LYS A 509 -24.29 -16.67 -1.76
CA LYS A 509 -23.33 -16.85 -2.87
C LYS A 509 -23.98 -16.62 -4.23
N SER A 510 -25.22 -17.05 -4.41
CA SER A 510 -26.00 -16.75 -5.63
C SER A 510 -26.40 -15.27 -5.71
N ALA A 511 -26.74 -14.65 -4.59
CA ALA A 511 -27.02 -13.22 -4.49
C ALA A 511 -25.74 -12.39 -4.67
N GLN A 512 -24.59 -12.89 -4.21
CA GLN A 512 -23.27 -12.30 -4.41
C GLN A 512 -22.83 -12.44 -5.86
N ALA A 513 -23.01 -13.60 -6.51
CA ALA A 513 -22.74 -13.76 -7.94
C ALA A 513 -23.65 -12.85 -8.78
N THR A 514 -24.93 -12.76 -8.43
CA THR A 514 -25.87 -11.82 -9.08
C THR A 514 -25.46 -10.37 -8.81
N TYR A 515 -25.01 -10.04 -7.59
CA TYR A 515 -24.52 -8.72 -7.22
C TYR A 515 -23.22 -8.38 -7.94
N GLU A 516 -22.29 -9.31 -8.10
CA GLU A 516 -21.02 -9.17 -8.82
C GLU A 516 -21.26 -9.03 -10.33
N GLU A 517 -22.17 -9.81 -10.91
CA GLU A 517 -22.58 -9.70 -12.31
C GLU A 517 -23.31 -8.36 -12.54
N THR A 518 -24.20 -7.96 -11.63
CA THR A 518 -24.87 -6.66 -11.69
C THR A 518 -23.91 -5.51 -11.43
N THR A 519 -22.91 -5.67 -10.57
CA THR A 519 -21.90 -4.65 -10.25
C THR A 519 -20.88 -4.54 -11.37
N THR A 520 -20.49 -5.63 -12.01
CA THR A 520 -19.64 -5.65 -13.21
C THR A 520 -20.38 -5.05 -14.39
N ARG A 521 -21.67 -5.37 -14.57
CA ARG A 521 -22.54 -4.73 -15.57
C ARG A 521 -22.71 -3.23 -15.29
N ARG A 522 -22.94 -2.84 -14.03
CA ARG A 522 -23.07 -1.43 -13.60
C ARG A 522 -21.75 -0.67 -13.65
N LEU A 523 -20.62 -1.34 -13.41
CA LEU A 523 -19.27 -0.78 -13.53
C LEU A 523 -18.93 -0.62 -15.02
N SER A 524 -19.30 -1.58 -15.88
CA SER A 524 -19.20 -1.44 -17.33
C SER A 524 -20.12 -0.31 -17.84
N GLU A 525 -21.36 -0.20 -17.35
CA GLU A 525 -22.26 0.91 -17.66
C GLU A 525 -21.73 2.25 -17.14
N LEU A 526 -21.13 2.31 -15.94
CA LEU A 526 -20.48 3.50 -15.37
C LEU A 526 -19.18 3.85 -16.10
N THR A 527 -18.39 2.85 -16.53
CA THR A 527 -17.20 3.02 -17.35
C THR A 527 -17.60 3.45 -18.76
N ASN A 528 -18.73 3.00 -19.30
CA ASN A 528 -19.28 3.47 -20.57
C ASN A 528 -19.92 4.86 -20.43
N LEU A 529 -20.56 5.18 -19.30
CA LEU A 529 -21.06 6.54 -18.99
C LEU A 529 -19.90 7.50 -18.72
N ALA A 530 -18.82 7.06 -18.09
CA ALA A 530 -17.61 7.83 -17.82
C ALA A 530 -16.74 7.95 -19.08
N ASN A 531 -16.66 6.92 -19.92
CA ASN A 531 -16.07 7.02 -21.26
C ASN A 531 -16.93 7.92 -22.16
N GLY A 532 -18.23 8.03 -21.92
CA GLY A 532 -19.15 8.90 -22.64
C GLY A 532 -19.25 10.34 -22.11
N LYS A 533 -18.99 10.59 -20.81
CA LYS A 533 -19.19 11.91 -20.15
C LYS A 533 -17.99 12.47 -19.38
N ALA A 534 -16.96 11.67 -19.16
CA ALA A 534 -15.64 12.11 -18.69
C ALA A 534 -14.60 11.89 -19.81
N SER A 535 -15.06 11.91 -21.06
CA SER A 535 -14.16 11.81 -22.18
C SER A 535 -13.24 13.03 -22.15
N LYS A 536 -11.94 12.76 -22.25
CA LYS A 536 -10.91 13.71 -22.65
C LYS A 536 -11.42 14.60 -23.80
N SER A 537 -12.35 14.12 -24.64
CA SER A 537 -13.01 14.90 -25.69
C SER A 537 -13.81 16.11 -25.20
N GLU A 538 -14.57 16.08 -24.11
CA GLU A 538 -15.31 17.29 -23.66
C GLU A 538 -14.37 18.34 -23.08
N LEU A 539 -13.32 17.92 -22.35
CA LEU A 539 -12.27 18.80 -21.84
C LEU A 539 -11.34 19.31 -22.95
N THR A 540 -11.04 18.48 -23.95
CA THR A 540 -10.20 18.84 -25.11
C THR A 540 -10.99 19.73 -26.06
N GLN A 541 -12.26 19.45 -26.31
CA GLN A 541 -13.17 20.32 -27.07
C GLN A 541 -13.38 21.66 -26.35
N THR A 542 -13.46 21.65 -25.02
CA THR A 542 -13.50 22.89 -24.22
C THR A 542 -12.17 23.65 -24.30
N ALA A 543 -11.04 22.96 -24.24
CA ALA A 543 -9.71 23.58 -24.37
C ALA A 543 -9.44 24.09 -25.79
N GLU A 544 -9.93 23.39 -26.82
CA GLU A 544 -9.84 23.76 -28.23
C GLU A 544 -10.81 24.90 -28.59
N GLU A 545 -12.05 24.92 -28.05
CA GLU A 545 -12.95 26.08 -28.15
C GLU A 545 -12.38 27.29 -27.43
N LEU A 546 -11.80 27.10 -26.22
CA LEU A 546 -11.19 28.19 -25.47
C LEU A 546 -9.93 28.70 -26.17
N ALA A 547 -9.09 27.81 -26.70
CA ALA A 547 -7.91 28.17 -27.50
C ALA A 547 -8.31 28.84 -28.82
N SER A 548 -9.36 28.38 -29.49
CA SER A 548 -9.92 29.02 -30.68
C SER A 548 -10.50 30.40 -30.38
N ARG A 549 -11.19 30.57 -29.24
CA ARG A 549 -11.71 31.88 -28.81
C ARG A 549 -10.57 32.82 -28.38
N ILE A 550 -9.55 32.33 -27.67
CA ILE A 550 -8.35 33.09 -27.30
C ILE A 550 -7.54 33.48 -28.56
N ALA A 551 -7.39 32.58 -29.53
CA ALA A 551 -6.74 32.85 -30.81
C ALA A 551 -7.52 33.89 -31.65
N SER A 552 -8.85 33.86 -31.62
CA SER A 552 -9.70 34.88 -32.27
C SER A 552 -9.60 36.27 -31.60
N VAL A 553 -9.15 36.34 -30.34
CA VAL A 553 -8.92 37.59 -29.59
C VAL A 553 -7.52 38.16 -29.82
N GLN A 554 -6.60 37.40 -30.44
CA GLN A 554 -5.24 37.82 -30.81
C GLN A 554 -5.07 38.13 -32.31
N ALA A 555 -6.03 37.80 -33.17
CA ALA A 555 -5.96 38.07 -34.59
C ALA A 555 -6.43 39.51 -34.94
N SER A 556 -5.78 40.12 -35.93
CA SER A 556 -6.07 41.45 -36.50
C SER A 556 -7.56 41.81 -36.50
N GLY A 557 -7.90 43.05 -36.09
CA GLY A 557 -9.29 43.53 -36.00
C GLY A 557 -9.75 43.95 -34.60
N ARG A 558 -8.99 43.64 -33.54
CA ARG A 558 -9.36 44.00 -32.16
C ARG A 558 -9.10 45.48 -31.89
N ASN A 559 -10.15 46.19 -31.49
CA ASN A 559 -10.02 47.54 -30.94
C ASN A 559 -9.46 47.49 -29.51
N LEU A 560 -8.34 48.18 -29.27
CA LEU A 560 -7.71 48.35 -27.96
C LEU A 560 -8.07 49.69 -27.29
N PHE A 561 -8.85 50.53 -27.98
CA PHE A 561 -9.38 51.80 -27.47
C PHE A 561 -10.64 51.56 -26.65
N LEU A 562 -10.52 51.70 -25.33
CA LEU A 562 -11.65 51.65 -24.40
C LEU A 562 -12.52 52.91 -24.45
N ASN A 563 -13.80 52.76 -24.18
CA ASN A 563 -14.80 53.82 -24.28
C ASN A 563 -14.78 54.53 -25.65
N SER A 564 -14.57 53.80 -26.74
CA SER A 564 -14.52 54.33 -28.13
C SER A 564 -15.83 54.96 -28.61
N LEU A 565 -16.95 54.65 -27.95
CA LEU A 565 -18.24 55.32 -28.15
C LEU A 565 -18.54 56.45 -27.14
N PHE A 566 -17.59 56.76 -26.25
CA PHE A 566 -17.70 57.79 -25.21
C PHE A 566 -18.97 57.67 -24.36
N LYS A 567 -19.29 56.42 -23.97
CA LYS A 567 -20.38 56.06 -23.05
C LYS A 567 -20.10 56.54 -21.62
N GLN A 568 -18.85 56.46 -21.19
CA GLN A 568 -18.37 56.90 -19.86
C GLN A 568 -17.78 58.32 -19.92
N ASP A 569 -17.81 59.04 -18.79
CA ASP A 569 -17.21 60.38 -18.64
C ASP A 569 -15.69 60.37 -18.87
N ILE A 570 -15.13 61.45 -19.43
CA ILE A 570 -13.70 61.58 -19.74
C ILE A 570 -12.81 61.38 -18.50
N SER A 571 -13.28 61.81 -17.33
CA SER A 571 -12.59 61.64 -16.05
C SER A 571 -12.32 60.18 -15.68
N LYS A 572 -13.10 59.24 -16.22
CA LYS A 572 -12.97 57.78 -15.98
C LYS A 572 -12.11 57.07 -17.02
N THR A 573 -11.72 57.76 -18.09
CA THR A 573 -11.04 57.13 -19.24
C THR A 573 -9.52 57.18 -19.19
N GLY A 574 -8.94 57.98 -18.29
CA GLY A 574 -7.50 58.25 -18.30
C GLY A 574 -7.06 59.07 -19.52
N ILE A 575 -7.97 59.83 -20.14
CA ILE A 575 -7.59 60.85 -21.12
C ILE A 575 -7.06 62.07 -20.38
N TRP A 576 -5.83 62.47 -20.69
CA TRP A 576 -5.21 63.65 -20.12
C TRP A 576 -4.76 64.64 -21.20
N THR A 577 -5.02 65.92 -20.95
CA THR A 577 -4.65 67.03 -21.81
C THR A 577 -3.63 67.93 -21.10
N THR A 578 -2.75 68.56 -21.87
CA THR A 578 -1.93 69.67 -21.35
C THR A 578 -2.74 70.97 -21.32
N SER A 579 -2.22 72.03 -20.70
CA SER A 579 -2.97 73.30 -20.47
C SER A 579 -3.43 74.00 -21.76
N THR A 580 -2.84 73.64 -22.90
CA THR A 580 -3.22 74.10 -24.25
C THR A 580 -4.53 73.49 -24.76
N TYR A 581 -4.96 72.35 -24.23
CA TYR A 581 -6.11 71.58 -24.72
C TYR A 581 -7.18 71.38 -23.64
N THR A 582 -8.42 71.58 -24.03
CA THR A 582 -9.59 71.16 -23.25
C THR A 582 -10.29 70.02 -24.00
N ALA A 583 -10.44 68.87 -23.36
CA ALA A 583 -11.18 67.73 -23.90
C ALA A 583 -12.46 67.51 -23.11
N THR A 584 -13.59 67.41 -23.82
CA THR A 584 -14.91 67.11 -23.25
C THR A 584 -15.66 66.13 -24.13
N ILE A 585 -16.66 65.46 -23.56
CA ILE A 585 -17.59 64.65 -24.35
C ILE A 585 -18.70 65.56 -24.85
N ASP A 586 -18.87 65.64 -26.16
CA ASP A 586 -19.94 66.38 -26.79
C ASP A 586 -21.07 65.42 -27.18
N SER A 587 -22.19 65.52 -26.45
CA SER A 587 -23.39 64.73 -26.67
C SER A 587 -24.31 65.26 -27.77
N GLU A 588 -24.12 66.51 -28.22
CA GLU A 588 -24.93 67.15 -29.27
C GLU A 588 -24.40 66.76 -30.65
N SER A 589 -23.07 66.75 -30.82
CA SER A 589 -22.39 66.38 -32.06
C SER A 589 -22.34 64.85 -32.22
N LYS A 590 -23.43 64.24 -32.66
CA LYS A 590 -23.50 62.78 -32.88
C LYS A 590 -23.11 62.35 -34.30
N TYR A 591 -22.45 61.20 -34.41
CA TYR A 591 -22.22 60.50 -35.67
C TYR A 591 -22.57 59.01 -35.49
N LEU A 592 -23.39 58.47 -36.40
CA LEU A 592 -23.96 57.13 -36.28
C LEU A 592 -24.64 56.86 -34.91
N GLY A 593 -25.21 57.90 -34.29
CA GLY A 593 -25.85 57.83 -32.98
C GLY A 593 -24.90 57.96 -31.78
N HIS A 594 -23.59 58.06 -32.00
CA HIS A 594 -22.58 58.07 -30.94
C HIS A 594 -22.02 59.46 -30.65
N LYS A 595 -21.61 59.70 -29.40
CA LYS A 595 -21.07 60.98 -28.92
C LYS A 595 -19.66 61.22 -29.48
N ALA A 596 -19.21 62.47 -29.46
CA ALA A 596 -17.85 62.83 -29.86
C ALA A 596 -16.95 63.10 -28.67
N LEU A 597 -15.65 62.86 -28.82
CA LEU A 597 -14.63 63.57 -28.04
C LEU A 597 -14.36 64.92 -28.70
N LYS A 598 -14.76 66.00 -28.04
CA LYS A 598 -14.53 67.38 -28.48
C LYS A 598 -13.26 67.91 -27.83
N ILE A 599 -12.34 68.37 -28.67
CA ILE A 599 -11.03 68.88 -28.25
C ILE A 599 -10.91 70.31 -28.74
N ILE A 600 -10.79 71.24 -27.80
CA ILE A 600 -10.55 72.66 -28.07
C ILE A 600 -9.07 72.91 -27.85
N GLY A 601 -8.33 73.17 -28.91
CA GLY A 601 -6.93 73.57 -28.85
C GLY A 601 -6.79 75.08 -28.95
N LEU A 602 -6.24 75.68 -27.91
CA LEU A 602 -5.80 77.08 -27.91
C LEU A 602 -4.44 77.20 -28.63
N ASN A 603 -4.09 78.38 -29.13
CA ASN A 603 -2.86 78.60 -29.92
C ASN A 603 -1.63 77.88 -29.30
N PRO A 604 -1.11 76.81 -29.93
CA PRO A 604 -0.17 75.87 -29.29
C PRO A 604 1.26 76.38 -29.18
N SER A 605 1.59 77.52 -29.77
CA SER A 605 2.93 78.09 -29.71
C SER A 605 3.17 78.83 -28.39
N GLY A 606 4.04 78.27 -27.53
CA GLY A 606 4.62 78.96 -26.36
C GLY A 606 4.14 78.50 -24.98
N ARG A 607 3.20 77.55 -24.90
CA ARG A 607 2.72 76.92 -23.64
C ARG A 607 3.21 75.46 -23.52
N ASP A 608 3.11 74.89 -22.31
CA ASP A 608 3.44 73.48 -22.03
C ASP A 608 4.87 73.03 -22.42
N GLY A 609 5.87 73.90 -22.24
CA GLY A 609 7.28 73.57 -22.53
C GLY A 609 7.57 73.20 -23.99
N GLY A 610 6.69 73.60 -24.92
CA GLY A 610 6.82 73.28 -26.35
C GLY A 610 6.29 71.89 -26.74
N ASN A 611 5.60 71.17 -25.84
CA ASN A 611 5.06 69.83 -26.13
C ASN A 611 3.57 69.70 -25.76
N PRO A 612 2.68 70.56 -26.32
CA PRO A 612 1.25 70.43 -26.09
C PRO A 612 0.76 69.10 -26.68
N LYS A 613 -0.04 68.35 -25.92
CA LYS A 613 -0.55 67.03 -26.36
C LYS A 613 -1.84 66.64 -25.66
N VAL A 614 -2.68 65.90 -26.38
CA VAL A 614 -3.71 65.04 -25.81
C VAL A 614 -3.15 63.63 -25.76
N THR A 615 -3.35 62.93 -24.66
CA THR A 615 -2.81 61.58 -24.47
C THR A 615 -3.91 60.62 -24.10
N TYR A 616 -3.90 59.46 -24.74
CA TYR A 616 -4.89 58.42 -24.56
C TYR A 616 -4.20 57.06 -24.35
N PRO A 617 -4.36 56.38 -23.20
CA PRO A 617 -3.80 55.05 -22.97
C PRO A 617 -4.67 53.98 -23.65
N ALA A 618 -4.11 53.22 -24.59
CA ALA A 618 -4.81 52.13 -25.28
C ALA A 618 -4.22 50.78 -24.88
N LEU A 619 -4.94 49.88 -24.21
CA LEU A 619 -4.58 48.43 -24.02
C LEU A 619 -5.64 47.74 -23.14
N GLY A 620 -6.91 48.05 -23.31
CA GLY A 620 -7.97 47.41 -22.52
C GLY A 620 -7.92 47.71 -21.01
N GLN A 621 -7.14 48.70 -20.56
CA GLN A 621 -7.08 49.15 -19.16
C GLN A 621 -7.04 50.69 -19.10
N PHE A 622 -8.02 51.31 -18.45
CA PHE A 622 -8.07 52.77 -18.29
C PHE A 622 -6.85 53.28 -17.50
N GLY A 623 -6.22 54.34 -18.00
CA GLY A 623 -5.18 55.08 -17.27
C GLY A 623 -3.83 54.36 -17.10
N LYS A 624 -3.62 53.17 -17.68
CA LYS A 624 -2.37 52.42 -17.52
C LYS A 624 -1.46 52.54 -18.74
N VAL A 625 -0.34 53.20 -18.55
CA VAL A 625 0.74 53.35 -19.54
C VAL A 625 1.79 52.28 -19.28
N ILE A 626 2.10 51.47 -20.29
CA ILE A 626 3.07 50.37 -20.16
C ILE A 626 4.29 50.68 -21.05
N PRO A 627 5.47 50.95 -20.46
CA PRO A 627 6.71 51.13 -21.21
C PRO A 627 7.03 49.90 -22.08
N GLY A 628 7.32 50.13 -23.37
CA GLY A 628 7.74 49.09 -24.31
C GLY A 628 6.59 48.24 -24.89
N SER A 629 5.34 48.53 -24.54
CA SER A 629 4.17 47.73 -24.94
C SER A 629 3.88 47.71 -26.44
N THR A 630 4.32 48.73 -27.17
CA THR A 630 4.17 48.84 -28.63
C THR A 630 5.52 48.83 -29.35
N THR A 631 6.63 48.55 -28.66
CA THR A 631 7.96 48.47 -29.28
C THR A 631 7.97 47.35 -30.31
N ASN A 632 8.52 47.66 -31.50
CA ASN A 632 8.65 46.72 -32.62
C ASN A 632 7.30 46.15 -33.11
N GLN A 633 6.25 46.98 -33.10
CA GLN A 633 4.92 46.61 -33.59
C GLN A 633 4.41 47.62 -34.63
N ASP A 634 3.68 47.11 -35.63
CA ASP A 634 2.86 47.93 -36.52
C ASP A 634 1.57 48.32 -35.81
N VAL A 635 1.25 49.61 -35.80
CA VAL A 635 0.05 50.14 -35.13
C VAL A 635 -0.78 50.93 -36.12
N THR A 636 -2.07 50.65 -36.17
CA THR A 636 -3.04 51.37 -36.99
C THR A 636 -4.09 52.00 -36.08
N ILE A 637 -4.27 53.32 -36.22
CA ILE A 637 -5.26 54.10 -35.48
C ILE A 637 -6.25 54.67 -36.49
N SER A 638 -7.51 54.23 -36.45
CA SER A 638 -8.56 54.74 -37.33
C SER A 638 -9.64 55.45 -36.52
N PHE A 639 -10.20 56.53 -37.07
CA PHE A 639 -11.24 57.31 -36.40
C PHE A 639 -12.02 58.16 -37.39
N TYR A 640 -13.23 58.56 -37.02
CA TYR A 640 -13.98 59.58 -37.74
C TYR A 640 -13.73 60.94 -37.08
N ALA A 641 -13.50 61.98 -37.86
CA ALA A 641 -13.29 63.31 -37.31
C ALA A 641 -13.78 64.44 -38.22
N LYS A 642 -14.00 65.60 -37.59
CA LYS A 642 -14.15 66.89 -38.27
C LYS A 642 -13.46 67.99 -37.47
N ALA A 643 -13.09 69.06 -38.15
CA ALA A 643 -12.57 70.29 -37.55
C ALA A 643 -13.58 71.43 -37.70
N ASN A 644 -13.48 72.48 -36.87
CA ASN A 644 -14.29 73.69 -37.04
C ASN A 644 -13.85 74.55 -38.24
N LYS A 645 -12.63 74.34 -38.75
CA LYS A 645 -12.09 74.99 -39.96
C LYS A 645 -11.13 74.05 -40.70
N ASN A 646 -11.01 74.25 -42.00
CA ASN A 646 -10.08 73.48 -42.82
C ASN A 646 -8.62 73.79 -42.48
N GLY A 647 -7.73 72.81 -42.70
CA GLY A 647 -6.28 72.97 -42.52
C GLY A 647 -5.76 72.71 -41.10
N ILE A 648 -6.62 72.28 -40.16
CA ILE A 648 -6.15 71.73 -38.89
C ILE A 648 -5.50 70.36 -39.15
N MET A 649 -4.21 70.28 -38.89
CA MET A 649 -3.43 69.04 -38.99
C MET A 649 -3.29 68.42 -37.60
N LEU A 650 -3.76 67.19 -37.47
CA LEU A 650 -3.57 66.34 -36.29
C LEU A 650 -2.31 65.51 -36.48
N ARG A 651 -1.30 65.78 -35.67
CA ARG A 651 -0.02 65.06 -35.68
C ARG A 651 -0.05 63.99 -34.60
N SER A 652 0.07 62.72 -34.98
CA SER A 652 -0.03 61.58 -34.07
C SER A 652 1.33 60.93 -33.80
N ARG A 653 1.48 60.33 -32.62
CA ARG A 653 2.64 59.50 -32.24
C ARG A 653 2.30 58.53 -31.10
N LEU A 654 3.20 57.58 -30.84
CA LEU A 654 3.17 56.69 -29.68
C LEU A 654 4.35 56.96 -28.74
N GLY A 655 4.09 56.99 -27.43
CA GLY A 655 5.13 57.11 -26.40
C GLY A 655 6.20 58.16 -26.74
N ASN A 656 7.48 57.77 -26.72
CA ASN A 656 8.60 58.70 -26.89
C ASN A 656 9.27 58.69 -28.28
N ILE A 657 8.52 58.38 -29.36
CA ILE A 657 9.09 58.30 -30.74
C ILE A 657 9.09 59.62 -31.52
N GLY A 658 8.65 60.72 -30.90
CA GLY A 658 8.47 62.02 -31.56
C GLY A 658 7.34 62.04 -32.60
N TYR A 659 7.03 63.22 -33.17
CA TYR A 659 6.05 63.35 -34.25
C TYR A 659 6.73 63.06 -35.60
N LYS A 660 6.08 62.24 -36.44
CA LYS A 660 6.60 61.78 -37.74
C LYS A 660 5.67 62.19 -38.89
N THR A 661 5.78 61.59 -40.06
CA THR A 661 4.99 61.93 -41.26
C THR A 661 3.53 61.43 -41.24
N GLY A 662 3.11 60.70 -40.20
CA GLY A 662 1.75 60.16 -40.02
C GLY A 662 0.68 61.21 -39.62
N ASN A 663 0.76 62.41 -40.19
CA ASN A 663 -0.13 63.52 -39.87
C ASN A 663 -1.39 63.48 -40.74
N VAL A 664 -2.54 63.83 -40.17
CA VAL A 664 -3.80 63.91 -40.93
C VAL A 664 -4.36 65.32 -40.93
N THR A 665 -4.69 65.84 -42.12
CA THR A 665 -5.32 67.16 -42.27
C THR A 665 -6.82 67.01 -42.25
N LEU A 666 -7.47 67.57 -41.24
CA LEU A 666 -8.89 67.44 -41.00
C LEU A 666 -9.71 68.43 -41.84
N SER A 667 -10.84 67.94 -42.38
CA SER A 667 -11.87 68.75 -43.03
C SER A 667 -12.94 69.24 -42.06
N THR A 668 -13.75 70.21 -42.50
CA THR A 668 -14.97 70.62 -41.79
C THR A 668 -16.10 69.58 -41.84
N GLU A 669 -16.05 68.66 -42.80
CA GLU A 669 -16.95 67.50 -42.88
C GLU A 669 -16.43 66.32 -42.05
N ILE A 670 -17.35 65.47 -41.59
CA ILE A 670 -17.02 64.22 -40.90
C ILE A 670 -16.45 63.25 -41.93
N LYS A 671 -15.17 62.89 -41.80
CA LYS A 671 -14.49 61.90 -42.64
C LYS A 671 -13.76 60.89 -41.77
N ARG A 672 -13.50 59.71 -42.34
CA ARG A 672 -12.66 58.68 -41.72
C ARG A 672 -11.19 58.99 -42.01
N TYR A 673 -10.37 58.94 -40.98
CA TYR A 673 -8.92 59.12 -41.04
C TYR A 673 -8.24 57.88 -40.48
N VAL A 674 -7.08 57.56 -41.03
CA VAL A 674 -6.24 56.44 -40.61
C VAL A 674 -4.84 56.95 -40.42
N VAL A 675 -4.25 56.65 -39.27
CA VAL A 675 -2.86 56.90 -38.93
C VAL A 675 -2.17 55.56 -38.82
N HIS A 676 -1.23 55.30 -39.71
CA HIS A 676 -0.38 54.12 -39.65
C HIS A 676 0.98 54.48 -39.05
N ILE A 677 1.38 53.77 -38.01
CA ILE A 677 2.64 53.93 -37.28
C ILE A 677 3.41 52.60 -37.44
N PRO A 678 4.33 52.53 -38.42
CA PRO A 678 5.00 51.28 -38.76
C PRO A 678 5.95 50.83 -37.64
N LYS A 679 6.22 49.51 -37.59
CA LYS A 679 7.18 48.89 -36.68
C LYS A 679 8.55 49.56 -36.67
N GLY A 680 8.98 50.10 -37.81
CA GLY A 680 10.24 50.83 -37.93
C GLY A 680 10.30 52.03 -37.00
N TRP A 681 9.19 52.76 -36.83
CA TRP A 681 9.11 53.93 -35.93
C TRP A 681 8.98 53.50 -34.48
N THR A 682 8.17 52.49 -34.19
CA THR A 682 7.97 52.02 -32.82
C THR A 682 9.20 51.32 -32.24
N ASN A 683 10.11 50.85 -33.10
CA ASN A 683 11.40 50.27 -32.71
C ASN A 683 12.51 51.31 -32.46
N GLU A 684 12.31 52.59 -32.79
CA GLU A 684 13.32 53.66 -32.54
C GLU A 684 13.51 53.95 -31.03
N SER A 685 12.55 53.55 -30.19
CA SER A 685 12.61 53.70 -28.73
C SER A 685 12.28 52.40 -28.01
N LYS A 686 13.12 52.03 -27.03
CA LYS A 686 12.86 50.91 -26.11
C LYS A 686 11.73 51.19 -25.11
N GLN A 687 11.18 52.41 -25.12
CA GLN A 687 10.10 52.85 -24.24
C GLN A 687 8.88 53.35 -25.03
N THR A 688 8.65 52.87 -26.25
CA THR A 688 7.41 53.18 -26.97
C THR A 688 6.23 52.61 -26.16
N THR A 689 5.35 53.50 -25.73
CA THR A 689 4.19 53.17 -24.90
C THR A 689 2.96 53.00 -25.78
N ASN A 690 1.92 52.47 -25.17
CA ASN A 690 0.61 52.29 -25.74
C ASN A 690 -0.27 53.56 -25.71
N GLU A 691 0.34 54.72 -25.52
CA GLU A 691 -0.38 55.98 -25.51
C GLU A 691 -0.49 56.54 -26.93
N TRP A 692 -1.70 56.82 -27.40
CA TRP A 692 -1.90 57.70 -28.55
C TRP A 692 -1.74 59.14 -28.10
N LEU A 693 -0.66 59.78 -28.54
CA LEU A 693 -0.42 61.21 -28.30
C LEU A 693 -0.61 61.99 -29.59
N PHE A 694 -1.33 63.10 -29.52
CA PHE A 694 -1.47 63.99 -30.67
C PHE A 694 -1.59 65.46 -30.31
N ASN A 695 -1.29 66.31 -31.30
CA ASN A 695 -1.45 67.75 -31.21
C ASN A 695 -1.89 68.37 -32.55
N PHE A 696 -2.23 69.67 -32.50
CA PHE A 696 -2.68 70.44 -33.64
C PHE A 696 -1.58 71.42 -34.10
N ASN A 697 -1.56 71.74 -35.40
CA ASN A 697 -0.67 72.76 -35.97
C ASN A 697 -1.15 74.20 -35.73
N GLN A 698 -2.44 74.40 -35.42
CA GLN A 698 -3.05 75.72 -35.21
C GLN A 698 -4.21 75.63 -34.22
N GLU A 699 -4.67 76.79 -33.72
CA GLU A 699 -5.87 76.88 -32.87
C GLU A 699 -7.11 76.35 -33.59
N GLY A 700 -7.97 75.61 -32.87
CA GLY A 700 -9.27 75.20 -33.39
C GLY A 700 -9.93 74.12 -32.55
N THR A 701 -11.10 73.67 -32.99
CA THR A 701 -11.87 72.60 -32.34
C THR A 701 -11.97 71.40 -33.25
N VAL A 702 -11.71 70.22 -32.70
CA VAL A 702 -11.78 68.92 -33.39
C VAL A 702 -12.75 68.03 -32.64
N TRP A 703 -13.58 67.30 -33.40
CA TRP A 703 -14.42 66.24 -32.88
C TRP A 703 -13.93 64.91 -33.41
N ILE A 704 -13.76 63.92 -32.53
CA ILE A 704 -13.34 62.55 -32.87
C ILE A 704 -14.43 61.59 -32.43
N TRP A 705 -14.84 60.69 -33.32
CA TRP A 705 -15.79 59.61 -33.08
C TRP A 705 -15.15 58.26 -33.37
N MET A 706 -15.57 57.25 -32.60
CA MET A 706 -15.29 55.84 -32.90
C MET A 706 -13.80 55.56 -33.14
N PRO A 707 -12.87 56.07 -32.29
CA PRO A 707 -11.47 55.73 -32.45
C PRO A 707 -11.24 54.24 -32.21
N LYS A 708 -10.41 53.67 -33.08
CA LYS A 708 -9.97 52.29 -33.05
C LYS A 708 -8.46 52.26 -33.00
N PHE A 709 -7.90 51.53 -32.04
CA PHE A 709 -6.47 51.33 -31.88
C PHE A 709 -6.14 49.85 -32.09
N GLU A 710 -5.33 49.53 -33.08
CA GLU A 710 -5.02 48.15 -33.46
C GLU A 710 -3.51 47.91 -33.54
N ILE A 711 -3.05 46.78 -33.01
CA ILE A 711 -1.70 46.26 -33.28
C ILE A 711 -1.78 45.46 -34.58
N SER A 712 -1.69 46.17 -35.70
CA SER A 712 -1.73 45.60 -37.05
C SER A 712 -1.22 46.63 -38.06
N ASP A 713 -0.69 46.14 -39.16
CA ASP A 713 -0.41 46.89 -40.39
C ASP A 713 -1.63 47.03 -41.32
N VAL A 714 -2.76 46.39 -40.97
CA VAL A 714 -3.99 46.42 -41.76
C VAL A 714 -5.03 47.32 -41.09
N ASP A 715 -5.63 48.17 -41.92
CA ASP A 715 -6.79 48.97 -41.54
C ASP A 715 -8.08 48.14 -41.65
N THR A 716 -8.77 47.93 -40.53
CA THR A 716 -10.01 47.13 -40.50
C THR A 716 -11.22 47.99 -40.14
N SER A 717 -12.42 47.42 -40.36
CA SER A 717 -13.67 48.12 -40.04
C SER A 717 -13.81 48.36 -38.54
N TYR A 718 -14.56 49.41 -38.17
CA TYR A 718 -14.75 49.78 -36.78
C TYR A 718 -15.43 48.66 -35.97
N SER A 719 -14.93 48.42 -34.76
CA SER A 719 -15.58 47.64 -33.70
C SER A 719 -15.32 48.33 -32.35
N GLU A 720 -16.23 48.17 -31.39
CA GLU A 720 -15.92 48.55 -29.99
C GLU A 720 -14.82 47.63 -29.43
N ALA A 721 -14.13 48.07 -28.37
CA ALA A 721 -13.28 47.16 -27.62
C ALA A 721 -14.17 46.08 -26.98
N PRO A 722 -13.79 44.79 -27.01
CA PRO A 722 -14.57 43.72 -26.38
C PRO A 722 -14.95 44.02 -24.93
N GLU A 723 -14.09 44.73 -24.21
CA GLU A 723 -14.28 45.17 -22.83
C GLU A 723 -15.41 46.21 -22.65
N ASP A 724 -15.78 46.96 -23.69
CA ASP A 724 -16.87 47.95 -23.67
C ASP A 724 -18.22 47.40 -24.13
N ILE A 725 -18.26 46.15 -24.63
CA ILE A 725 -19.49 45.52 -25.12
C ILE A 725 -20.28 45.02 -23.92
N GLU A 726 -21.30 45.79 -23.52
CA GLU A 726 -22.29 45.39 -22.51
C GLU A 726 -22.85 44.00 -22.86
N GLY A 727 -22.69 43.06 -21.92
CA GLY A 727 -23.21 41.70 -22.06
C GLY A 727 -22.17 40.64 -22.40
N GLN A 728 -20.94 40.95 -22.83
CA GLN A 728 -19.94 39.89 -23.06
C GLN A 728 -19.47 39.21 -21.77
N ILE A 729 -19.22 40.00 -20.71
CA ILE A 729 -18.92 39.45 -19.38
C ILE A 729 -20.13 38.69 -18.82
N SER A 730 -21.34 39.24 -18.97
CA SER A 730 -22.57 38.59 -18.49
C SER A 730 -22.91 37.30 -19.26
N THR A 731 -22.59 37.21 -20.55
CA THR A 731 -22.81 36.00 -21.37
C THR A 731 -21.75 34.94 -21.07
N VAL A 732 -20.50 35.34 -20.87
CA VAL A 732 -19.43 34.40 -20.43
C VAL A 732 -19.72 33.91 -19.01
N GLU A 733 -20.12 34.80 -18.10
CA GLU A 733 -20.46 34.46 -16.73
C GLU A 733 -21.76 33.64 -16.65
N SER A 734 -22.78 33.93 -17.47
CA SER A 734 -24.00 33.12 -17.54
C SER A 734 -23.73 31.76 -18.13
N THR A 735 -22.91 31.65 -19.18
CA THR A 735 -22.52 30.36 -19.77
C THR A 735 -21.67 29.55 -18.78
N PHE A 736 -20.78 30.21 -18.04
CA PHE A 736 -19.96 29.56 -17.01
C PHE A 736 -20.81 29.11 -15.82
N LYS A 737 -21.73 29.94 -15.33
CA LYS A 737 -22.69 29.58 -14.27
C LYS A 737 -23.64 28.47 -14.71
N GLN A 738 -24.16 28.52 -15.93
CA GLN A 738 -25.08 27.50 -16.45
C GLN A 738 -24.37 26.15 -16.62
N ARG A 739 -23.09 26.15 -17.04
CA ARG A 739 -22.26 24.94 -17.13
C ARG A 739 -21.80 24.44 -15.75
N ALA A 740 -21.44 25.32 -14.83
CA ALA A 740 -21.11 24.96 -13.45
C ALA A 740 -22.33 24.35 -12.72
N ASN A 741 -23.50 24.96 -12.88
CA ASN A 741 -24.77 24.43 -12.34
C ASN A 741 -25.14 23.09 -12.99
N SER A 742 -24.85 22.88 -14.27
CA SER A 742 -25.06 21.59 -14.94
C SER A 742 -24.09 20.51 -14.44
N LEU A 743 -22.85 20.89 -14.13
CA LEU A 743 -21.84 19.99 -13.58
C LEU A 743 -22.19 19.62 -12.12
N GLU A 744 -22.57 20.60 -11.33
CA GLU A 744 -23.07 20.43 -9.96
C GLU A 744 -24.35 19.58 -9.94
N ALA A 745 -25.28 19.80 -10.87
CA ALA A 745 -26.46 18.95 -11.03
C ALA A 745 -26.10 17.52 -11.48
N GLY A 746 -25.05 17.35 -12.30
CA GLY A 746 -24.52 16.04 -12.68
C GLY A 746 -23.90 15.30 -11.51
N VAL A 747 -23.07 15.98 -10.71
CA VAL A 747 -22.45 15.46 -9.48
C VAL A 747 -23.49 15.17 -8.42
N ASN A 748 -24.50 16.02 -8.25
CA ASN A 748 -25.59 15.80 -7.33
C ASN A 748 -26.49 14.64 -7.79
N ARG A 749 -26.74 14.46 -9.10
CA ARG A 749 -27.42 13.25 -9.60
C ARG A 749 -26.58 11.98 -9.44
N LEU A 750 -25.26 12.06 -9.53
CA LEU A 750 -24.36 10.94 -9.29
C LEU A 750 -24.35 10.58 -7.80
N THR A 751 -24.26 11.59 -6.93
CA THR A 751 -24.28 11.48 -5.46
C THR A 751 -25.63 10.97 -4.97
N GLU A 752 -26.73 11.55 -5.46
CA GLU A 752 -28.10 11.11 -5.14
C GLU A 752 -28.39 9.74 -5.76
N GLY A 753 -27.86 9.44 -6.94
CA GLY A 753 -27.93 8.12 -7.57
C GLY A 753 -27.14 7.05 -6.81
N LEU A 754 -26.00 7.41 -6.21
CA LEU A 754 -25.24 6.56 -5.28
C LEU A 754 -26.00 6.41 -3.94
N ARG A 755 -26.67 7.46 -3.47
CA ARG A 755 -27.41 7.50 -2.19
C ARG A 755 -28.78 6.83 -2.25
N THR A 756 -29.46 6.85 -3.40
CA THR A 756 -30.74 6.14 -3.65
C THR A 756 -30.51 4.69 -4.10
N LYS A 757 -29.38 4.35 -4.74
CA LYS A 757 -29.02 2.95 -5.07
C LYS A 757 -28.24 2.24 -3.96
N ALA A 758 -27.67 2.97 -3.00
CA ALA A 758 -27.42 2.49 -1.65
C ALA A 758 -28.75 2.54 -0.88
N ASP A 759 -29.68 1.69 -1.28
CA ASP A 759 -31.05 1.73 -0.75
C ASP A 759 -31.01 1.37 0.75
N ILE A 760 -31.10 2.41 1.59
CA ILE A 760 -31.22 2.32 3.05
C ILE A 760 -32.42 1.45 3.43
N SER A 761 -33.40 1.27 2.52
CA SER A 761 -34.51 0.34 2.70
C SER A 761 -34.05 -1.13 2.75
N ALA A 762 -33.07 -1.57 1.95
CA ALA A 762 -32.55 -2.94 2.00
C ALA A 762 -31.72 -3.19 3.27
N LEU A 763 -30.94 -2.18 3.69
CA LEU A 763 -30.16 -2.23 4.93
C LEU A 763 -31.04 -2.16 6.18
N ASN A 764 -32.11 -1.37 6.17
CA ASN A 764 -33.10 -1.32 7.25
C ASN A 764 -33.98 -2.57 7.29
N VAL A 765 -34.38 -3.15 6.14
CA VAL A 765 -35.08 -4.44 6.11
C VAL A 765 -34.18 -5.56 6.65
N THR A 766 -32.89 -5.53 6.31
CA THR A 766 -31.91 -6.50 6.84
C THR A 766 -31.67 -6.28 8.33
N ALA A 767 -31.54 -5.03 8.80
CA ALA A 767 -31.37 -4.70 10.22
C ALA A 767 -32.62 -5.02 11.05
N GLU A 768 -33.83 -4.83 10.50
CA GLU A 768 -35.09 -5.15 11.16
C GLU A 768 -35.34 -6.67 11.19
N ASN A 769 -34.96 -7.39 10.14
CA ASN A 769 -34.95 -8.86 10.13
C ASN A 769 -33.94 -9.42 11.14
N ILE A 770 -32.74 -8.83 11.25
CA ILE A 770 -31.75 -9.18 12.28
C ILE A 770 -32.28 -8.87 13.68
N ARG A 771 -32.95 -7.72 13.90
CA ARG A 771 -33.59 -7.39 15.18
C ARG A 771 -34.71 -8.36 15.56
N GLN A 772 -35.55 -8.77 14.61
CA GLN A 772 -36.59 -9.78 14.84
C GLN A 772 -35.98 -11.15 15.17
N TYR A 773 -34.89 -11.51 14.50
CA TYR A 773 -34.18 -12.77 14.73
C TYR A 773 -33.53 -12.82 16.13
N VAL A 774 -32.87 -11.72 16.54
CA VAL A 774 -32.30 -11.58 17.89
C VAL A 774 -33.39 -11.65 18.97
N LYS A 775 -34.55 -11.02 18.74
CA LYS A 775 -35.70 -11.05 19.66
C LYS A 775 -36.43 -12.41 19.71
N SER A 776 -36.12 -13.33 18.80
CA SER A 776 -36.61 -14.71 18.81
C SER A 776 -35.60 -15.71 19.40
N LEU A 777 -34.35 -15.27 19.56
CA LEU A 777 -33.26 -16.00 20.21
C LEU A 777 -33.15 -15.65 21.71
N GLU A 778 -33.52 -14.42 22.11
CA GLU A 778 -33.93 -14.07 23.48
C GLU A 778 -35.25 -14.77 23.85
#